data_AF-A0A7N9D556-F1
#
_entry.id   AF-A0A7N9D556-F1
#
_cell.length_a   1.000
_cell.length_b   1.000
_cell.length_c   1.000
_cell.angle_alpha   90.00
_cell.angle_beta   90.00
_cell.angle_gamma   90.00
#
_symmetry.space_group_name_H-M   'P 1'
#
loop_
_entity.id
_entity.type
_entity.pdbx_description
1 polymer ?
#
loop_
_entity_poly.entity_id
_entity_poly.type
_entity_poly.pdbx_seq_one_letter_code
_entity_poly.pdbx_strand_id
1 'polypeptide(L)'
;MGKGIFTSGTWEEKSDEIFFADFKFSVTHHYLVQESTDKEGKDELLEDVIPQSMQDLLCMNNDFPPRAHCLVRWYGLREFVVIAPAAHSDAVLSESKCNLLLSSVSIALGNTGCQVPLFVQIHHKWRRMYVGECQGPGVRTDFEMVHLRKVPNQYTHLSGLLDIFKSKIGCPLTPLPPVSIAIRFTYVLQDWQQYFWPQQPPDIDALVGGEVGGLEFGKLPFGACEDPISELHLATTWPHLTEGIIVDNDVYSDLDPIQAPHWSVRVRKAENPQCLLGDFVTEFFKICRRKESTDEILGRSAFEEEGKETADITHALSKLTEPASVPIHKLSVSNMVHTAKKKIRKHRGVEESPLNNDVLNTILLFLFPDAVSEKPLDVTTSTDNNYPPSESEDYNLYNQFKSAPSDSLTYKLALCLCMINFYHGGLKGVAHLWQEFVLEMRFRWENNFLIPGLASGPPDLRCCLLHQKLQMLNCCIERKKARDEGKKSSASDNVTNIYPGDAGKAGDHLGPDDLKETDKDKGEVGKSWDSWSDSEEEFFECLSDTEELKGNGQESGKKGGPKEMANLRPEGRLYQHGKLTLLHNGEPLYIPVTQEPAPMTEDLLEEQSEVLAKLGTSAEGAHLRARMQSACLLSDMESFKAANPGCSLEDFVRWYSPRDYVEEEVIDEKGNVVLKGELSARMKIPSNMWVEAWETAKPVPARRQRRLFDDTREAEKVLHYLAIQKPADLARHLLPSVIHAAVLKVKEEESLENISSVKKIIKQIISHSSKVLHFPNPEDKKLEEIIHQITNVEALIARARSLKAKFGTEKCEQEEEKEDLERFVSCLLEQPEVLVTGAGRGHAGRIIHKLFVNAQRAAAMTPPEEESKRMGSPEERRQNSVSDFPPPAGREFILRTTVPRPAPYSKALPQRMYSVLTKEDFRLAGAFSSDTSFF
;
A
#
# COMPACT_ATOMS: atom_id res chain seq x y z
N MET A 1 -5.24 -21.83 41.03
CA MET A 1 -5.03 -21.27 39.67
C MET A 1 -5.56 -19.85 39.62
N GLY A 2 -4.87 -18.97 38.89
CA GLY A 2 -5.32 -17.60 38.62
C GLY A 2 -6.62 -17.57 37.82
N LYS A 3 -7.40 -16.50 37.99
CA LYS A 3 -8.65 -16.23 37.26
C LYS A 3 -8.35 -15.97 35.79
N GLY A 4 -9.09 -16.59 34.86
CA GLY A 4 -9.00 -16.35 33.42
C GLY A 4 -7.89 -17.11 32.66
N ILE A 5 -7.16 -18.01 33.31
CA ILE A 5 -6.02 -18.73 32.71
C ILE A 5 -6.40 -19.60 31.51
N PHE A 6 -7.65 -20.08 31.42
CA PHE A 6 -8.11 -20.85 30.25
C PHE A 6 -8.24 -20.01 28.99
N THR A 7 -8.33 -18.69 29.14
CA THR A 7 -8.43 -17.74 28.02
C THR A 7 -7.07 -17.16 27.66
N SER A 8 -6.23 -16.86 28.66
CA SER A 8 -4.93 -16.19 28.46
C SER A 8 -3.75 -17.14 28.35
N GLY A 9 -3.88 -18.39 28.80
CA GLY A 9 -2.82 -19.37 28.81
C GLY A 9 -2.58 -20.03 27.45
N THR A 10 -1.36 -20.53 27.24
CA THR A 10 -0.95 -21.23 26.03
C THR A 10 -1.44 -22.67 26.05
N TRP A 11 -2.23 -23.05 25.05
CA TRP A 11 -2.70 -24.42 24.84
C TRP A 11 -1.84 -25.11 23.79
N GLU A 12 -1.41 -26.34 24.08
CA GLU A 12 -0.70 -27.21 23.14
C GLU A 12 -1.55 -28.42 22.78
N GLU A 13 -1.33 -28.94 21.57
CA GLU A 13 -2.03 -30.10 21.04
C GLU A 13 -1.03 -31.11 20.47
N LYS A 14 -1.20 -32.39 20.81
CA LYS A 14 -0.44 -33.49 20.22
C LYS A 14 -1.42 -34.46 19.58
N SER A 15 -1.25 -34.75 18.30
CA SER A 15 -2.14 -35.64 17.55
C SER A 15 -1.41 -36.86 17.04
N ASP A 16 -2.08 -38.01 17.10
CA ASP A 16 -1.64 -39.26 16.47
C ASP A 16 -2.85 -39.95 15.81
N GLU A 17 -2.60 -40.90 14.92
CA GLU A 17 -3.65 -41.65 14.22
C GLU A 17 -3.65 -43.11 14.66
N ILE A 18 -4.83 -43.62 15.00
CA ILE A 18 -5.01 -45.02 15.39
C ILE A 18 -6.01 -45.72 14.48
N PHE A 19 -5.83 -47.03 14.34
CA PHE A 19 -6.77 -47.91 13.66
C PHE A 19 -7.54 -48.74 14.70
N PHE A 20 -8.86 -48.67 14.64
CA PHE A 20 -9.74 -49.53 15.40
C PHE A 20 -10.58 -50.36 14.42
N ALA A 21 -10.24 -51.64 14.28
CA ALA A 21 -10.65 -52.47 13.15
C ALA A 21 -10.29 -51.78 11.81
N ASP A 22 -11.23 -51.68 10.86
CA ASP A 22 -11.03 -51.02 9.56
C ASP A 22 -11.24 -49.49 9.61
N PHE A 23 -11.43 -48.93 10.81
CA PHE A 23 -11.81 -47.54 10.98
C PHE A 23 -10.66 -46.71 11.54
N LYS A 24 -10.42 -45.55 10.92
CA LYS A 24 -9.32 -44.64 11.26
C LYS A 24 -9.80 -43.51 12.18
N PHE A 25 -9.15 -43.37 13.32
CA PHE A 25 -9.38 -42.29 14.29
C PHE A 25 -8.15 -41.42 14.43
N SER A 26 -8.38 -40.12 14.65
CA SER A 26 -7.38 -39.17 15.14
C SER A 26 -7.53 -39.06 16.64
N VAL A 27 -6.44 -39.21 17.37
CA VAL A 27 -6.35 -39.03 18.82
C VAL A 27 -5.59 -37.75 19.07
N THR A 28 -6.26 -36.75 19.65
CA THR A 28 -5.65 -35.44 19.95
C THR A 28 -5.66 -35.20 21.45
N HIS A 29 -4.48 -35.04 22.03
CA HIS A 29 -4.26 -34.63 23.41
C HIS A 29 -4.16 -33.12 23.48
N HIS A 30 -5.04 -32.49 24.25
CA HIS A 30 -5.07 -31.05 24.49
C HIS A 30 -4.69 -30.77 25.95
N TYR A 31 -3.73 -29.88 26.18
CA TYR A 31 -3.34 -29.47 27.53
C TYR A 31 -2.93 -28.00 27.61
N LEU A 32 -3.22 -27.39 28.75
CA LEU A 32 -2.77 -26.05 29.09
C LEU A 32 -1.33 -26.11 29.62
N VAL A 33 -0.40 -25.44 28.93
CA VAL A 33 1.01 -25.36 29.35
C VAL A 33 1.10 -24.60 30.67
N GLN A 34 1.67 -25.23 31.69
CA GLN A 34 1.93 -24.62 32.99
C GLN A 34 3.45 -24.43 33.16
N GLU A 35 3.88 -23.28 33.66
CA GLU A 35 5.27 -23.10 34.10
C GLU A 35 5.52 -24.08 35.25
N SER A 36 6.50 -24.97 35.09
CA SER A 36 6.88 -25.94 36.10
C SER A 36 7.35 -25.19 37.35
N THR A 37 6.50 -25.15 38.37
CA THR A 37 7.03 -25.00 39.73
C THR A 37 7.67 -26.34 40.04
N ASP A 38 9.00 -26.39 40.08
CA ASP A 38 9.77 -27.53 40.56
C ASP A 38 9.26 -27.89 41.95
N LYS A 39 8.35 -28.86 42.01
CA LYS A 39 8.04 -29.59 43.23
C LYS A 39 8.92 -30.84 43.23
N GLU A 40 10.20 -30.63 43.49
CA GLU A 40 10.98 -31.61 44.25
C GLU A 40 10.37 -31.69 45.67
N GLY A 41 9.24 -32.37 45.78
CA GLY A 41 8.56 -32.64 47.04
C GLY A 41 8.15 -34.10 47.01
N LYS A 42 8.88 -34.91 47.79
CA LYS A 42 8.62 -36.34 48.02
C LYS A 42 7.13 -36.69 47.91
N ASP A 43 6.80 -37.60 46.99
CA ASP A 43 5.53 -38.32 46.96
C ASP A 43 5.35 -39.09 48.28
N GLU A 44 4.75 -38.46 49.28
CA GLU A 44 3.88 -39.19 50.18
C GLU A 44 2.61 -39.49 49.38
N LEU A 45 2.48 -40.74 48.93
CA LEU A 45 1.26 -41.30 48.35
C LEU A 45 0.13 -41.21 49.38
N LEU A 46 -0.52 -40.06 49.46
CA LEU A 46 -1.82 -39.92 50.09
C LEU A 46 -2.81 -40.69 49.20
N GLU A 47 -3.20 -41.90 49.62
CA GLU A 47 -4.13 -42.81 48.94
C GLU A 47 -5.52 -42.19 48.63
N ASP A 48 -5.78 -40.94 49.04
CA ASP A 48 -7.08 -40.28 49.01
C ASP A 48 -7.22 -39.09 48.04
N VAL A 49 -6.20 -38.73 47.26
CA VAL A 49 -6.27 -37.55 46.36
C VAL A 49 -7.10 -37.85 45.10
N ILE A 50 -8.18 -37.11 44.89
CA ILE A 50 -9.00 -37.20 43.66
C ILE A 50 -8.25 -36.65 42.44
N PRO A 51 -8.46 -37.23 41.22
CA PRO A 51 -7.84 -36.75 39.99
C PRO A 51 -7.97 -35.24 39.77
N GLN A 52 -6.95 -34.64 39.14
CA GLN A 52 -6.94 -33.19 38.86
C GLN A 52 -8.15 -32.75 38.02
N SER A 53 -8.57 -33.59 37.07
CA SER A 53 -9.76 -33.37 36.24
C SER A 53 -11.06 -33.25 37.06
N MET A 54 -11.18 -33.99 38.17
CA MET A 54 -12.33 -33.89 39.07
C MET A 54 -12.30 -32.61 39.90
N GLN A 55 -11.13 -32.16 40.33
CA GLN A 55 -10.96 -30.86 41.00
C GLN A 55 -11.35 -29.69 40.08
N ASP A 56 -11.03 -29.82 38.79
CA ASP A 56 -11.33 -28.83 37.77
C ASP A 56 -12.83 -28.62 37.56
N LEU A 57 -13.65 -29.67 37.69
CA LEU A 57 -15.11 -29.59 37.55
C LEU A 57 -15.75 -28.54 38.48
N LEU A 58 -15.18 -28.41 39.69
CA LEU A 58 -15.66 -27.47 40.72
C LEU A 58 -15.01 -26.09 40.64
N CYS A 59 -13.98 -25.91 39.82
CA CYS A 59 -13.31 -24.62 39.69
C CYS A 59 -14.26 -23.59 39.07
N MET A 60 -14.35 -22.41 39.71
CA MET A 60 -15.22 -21.30 39.29
C MET A 60 -14.44 -20.17 38.59
N ASN A 61 -13.11 -20.19 38.70
CA ASN A 61 -12.24 -19.09 38.27
C ASN A 61 -12.16 -18.92 36.75
N ASN A 62 -12.63 -19.90 35.99
CA ASN A 62 -12.52 -19.93 34.54
C ASN A 62 -13.85 -20.27 33.87
N ASP A 63 -14.96 -19.84 34.47
CA ASP A 63 -16.29 -20.07 33.91
C ASP A 63 -16.50 -19.24 32.64
N PHE A 64 -17.16 -19.86 31.67
CA PHE A 64 -17.51 -19.26 30.38
C PHE A 64 -16.30 -18.65 29.62
N PRO A 65 -15.19 -19.38 29.41
CA PRO A 65 -14.04 -18.85 28.70
C PRO A 65 -14.41 -18.48 27.25
N PRO A 66 -14.20 -17.23 26.79
CA PRO A 66 -14.64 -16.75 25.48
C PRO A 66 -13.97 -17.45 24.30
N ARG A 67 -12.71 -17.85 24.46
CA ARG A 67 -11.87 -18.41 23.39
C ARG A 67 -11.14 -19.65 23.89
N ALA A 68 -11.87 -20.75 24.02
CA ALA A 68 -11.34 -22.05 24.41
C ALA A 68 -12.03 -23.19 23.65
N HIS A 69 -11.43 -24.38 23.67
CA HIS A 69 -12.07 -25.59 23.14
C HIS A 69 -13.42 -25.83 23.85
N CYS A 70 -14.41 -26.38 23.13
CA CYS A 70 -15.77 -26.49 23.67
C CYS A 70 -15.85 -27.36 24.93
N LEU A 71 -15.03 -28.41 25.03
CA LEU A 71 -14.94 -29.26 26.24
C LEU A 71 -14.39 -28.50 27.46
N VAL A 72 -13.48 -27.53 27.25
CA VAL A 72 -13.01 -26.63 28.32
C VAL A 72 -14.15 -25.75 28.80
N ARG A 73 -14.95 -25.19 27.89
CA ARG A 73 -16.13 -24.37 28.24
C ARG A 73 -17.19 -25.17 28.99
N TRP A 74 -17.46 -26.40 28.55
CA TRP A 74 -18.53 -27.22 29.12
C TRP A 74 -18.14 -27.87 30.45
N TYR A 75 -16.96 -28.48 30.52
CA TYR A 75 -16.52 -29.27 31.68
C TYR A 75 -15.52 -28.56 32.58
N GLY A 76 -14.87 -27.48 32.12
CA GLY A 76 -13.87 -26.74 32.90
C GLY A 76 -12.50 -27.43 32.99
N LEU A 77 -12.19 -28.34 32.07
CA LEU A 77 -10.98 -29.16 32.10
C LEU A 77 -9.75 -28.41 31.57
N ARG A 78 -8.59 -28.61 32.20
CA ARG A 78 -7.28 -28.08 31.73
C ARG A 78 -6.50 -29.02 30.81
N GLU A 79 -6.87 -30.30 30.80
CA GLU A 79 -6.21 -31.36 30.05
C GLU A 79 -7.23 -32.45 29.70
N PHE A 80 -7.25 -32.90 28.45
CA PHE A 80 -8.13 -33.97 27.97
C PHE A 80 -7.64 -34.54 26.64
N VAL A 81 -8.12 -35.74 26.30
CA VAL A 81 -7.86 -36.42 25.02
C VAL A 81 -9.17 -36.54 24.24
N VAL A 82 -9.14 -36.25 22.94
CA VAL A 82 -10.27 -36.42 22.02
C VAL A 82 -9.93 -37.46 20.95
N ILE A 83 -10.76 -38.49 20.85
CA ILE A 83 -10.77 -39.48 19.77
C ILE A 83 -11.86 -39.07 18.78
N ALA A 84 -11.48 -38.63 17.59
CA ALA A 84 -12.39 -38.20 16.55
C ALA A 84 -12.18 -39.00 15.25
N PRO A 85 -13.23 -39.25 14.44
CA PRO A 85 -13.06 -39.83 13.11
C PRO A 85 -12.06 -39.01 12.28
N ALA A 86 -11.13 -39.68 11.57
CA ALA A 86 -10.16 -39.01 10.71
C ALA A 86 -10.86 -38.18 9.60
N ALA A 87 -10.12 -37.29 8.92
CA ALA A 87 -10.70 -36.32 7.97
C ALA A 87 -11.56 -36.97 6.86
N HIS A 88 -11.25 -38.20 6.47
CA HIS A 88 -11.91 -38.94 5.38
C HIS A 88 -12.74 -40.14 5.85
N SER A 89 -13.01 -40.25 7.16
CA SER A 89 -13.74 -41.39 7.74
C SER A 89 -15.15 -41.00 8.17
N ASP A 90 -16.09 -41.95 8.07
CA ASP A 90 -17.51 -41.73 8.36
C ASP A 90 -17.80 -41.33 9.81
N ALA A 91 -18.85 -40.55 10.04
CA ALA A 91 -19.25 -40.21 11.41
C ALA A 91 -19.70 -41.46 12.22
N VAL A 92 -19.42 -41.50 13.51
CA VAL A 92 -19.93 -42.55 14.41
C VAL A 92 -21.38 -42.25 14.78
N LEU A 93 -22.32 -42.81 14.03
CA LEU A 93 -23.76 -42.52 14.19
C LEU A 93 -24.53 -43.57 14.99
N SER A 94 -24.04 -44.81 15.02
CA SER A 94 -24.76 -45.94 15.62
C SER A 94 -24.46 -46.05 17.12
N GLU A 95 -25.51 -46.17 17.93
CA GLU A 95 -25.40 -46.34 19.39
C GLU A 95 -24.54 -47.55 19.78
N SER A 96 -24.66 -48.67 19.07
CA SER A 96 -23.82 -49.84 19.33
C SER A 96 -22.34 -49.58 19.08
N LYS A 97 -21.99 -48.80 18.05
CA LYS A 97 -20.61 -48.37 17.79
C LYS A 97 -20.12 -47.41 18.88
N CYS A 98 -20.95 -46.47 19.31
CA CYS A 98 -20.63 -45.58 20.43
C CYS A 98 -20.31 -46.36 21.71
N ASN A 99 -21.17 -47.32 22.08
CA ASN A 99 -20.99 -48.14 23.28
C ASN A 99 -19.76 -49.05 23.18
N LEU A 100 -19.46 -49.59 22.00
CA LEU A 100 -18.24 -50.38 21.76
C LEU A 100 -16.96 -49.54 21.94
N LEU A 101 -16.94 -48.33 21.36
CA LEU A 101 -15.80 -47.41 21.51
C LEU A 101 -15.64 -46.99 22.97
N LEU A 102 -16.72 -46.62 23.65
CA LEU A 102 -16.67 -46.24 25.07
C LEU A 102 -16.17 -47.39 25.93
N SER A 103 -16.64 -48.62 25.72
CA SER A 103 -16.15 -49.81 26.43
C SER A 103 -14.66 -50.05 26.20
N SER A 104 -14.19 -49.85 24.98
CA SER A 104 -12.77 -49.97 24.62
C SER A 104 -11.93 -48.90 25.32
N VAL A 105 -12.44 -47.67 25.41
CA VAL A 105 -11.84 -46.57 26.16
C VAL A 105 -11.78 -46.89 27.66
N SER A 106 -12.87 -47.39 28.26
CA SER A 106 -12.88 -47.77 29.68
C SER A 106 -11.83 -48.83 30.01
N ILE A 107 -11.65 -49.82 29.13
CA ILE A 107 -10.62 -50.87 29.28
C ILE A 107 -9.21 -50.26 29.15
N ALA A 108 -9.00 -49.38 28.17
CA ALA A 108 -7.71 -48.73 27.96
C ALA A 108 -7.32 -47.84 29.15
N LEU A 109 -8.25 -47.06 29.69
CA LEU A 109 -8.03 -46.24 30.90
C LEU A 109 -7.67 -47.13 32.09
N GLY A 110 -8.40 -48.23 32.32
CA GLY A 110 -8.14 -49.15 33.41
C GLY A 110 -6.77 -49.86 33.31
N ASN A 111 -6.35 -50.24 32.10
CA ASN A 111 -5.07 -50.92 31.88
C ASN A 111 -3.86 -49.98 31.97
N THR A 112 -4.03 -48.71 31.59
CA THR A 112 -2.95 -47.72 31.57
C THR A 112 -2.80 -46.95 32.88
N GLY A 113 -3.84 -46.93 33.72
CA GLY A 113 -3.90 -46.05 34.89
C GLY A 113 -3.95 -44.56 34.53
N CYS A 114 -4.28 -44.22 33.28
CA CYS A 114 -4.34 -42.85 32.81
C CYS A 114 -5.50 -42.10 33.49
N GLN A 115 -5.19 -40.99 34.16
CA GLN A 115 -6.17 -40.15 34.86
C GLN A 115 -6.64 -38.94 34.03
N VAL A 116 -6.26 -38.88 32.76
CA VAL A 116 -6.67 -37.81 31.84
C VAL A 116 -8.04 -38.14 31.26
N PRO A 117 -9.02 -37.23 31.29
CA PRO A 117 -10.33 -37.45 30.68
C PRO A 117 -10.21 -37.74 29.18
N LEU A 118 -10.85 -38.83 28.74
CA LEU A 118 -10.83 -39.24 27.35
C LEU A 118 -12.24 -39.16 26.76
N PHE A 119 -12.37 -38.44 25.64
CA PHE A 119 -13.62 -38.18 24.95
C PHE A 119 -13.62 -38.84 23.58
N VAL A 120 -14.74 -39.40 23.17
CA VAL A 120 -15.01 -39.89 21.82
C VAL A 120 -16.00 -38.94 21.16
N GLN A 121 -15.64 -38.42 19.98
CA GLN A 121 -16.55 -37.62 19.17
C GLN A 121 -17.56 -38.54 18.47
N ILE A 122 -18.83 -38.35 18.80
CA ILE A 122 -19.95 -39.10 18.21
C ILE A 122 -20.80 -38.18 17.33
N HIS A 123 -21.65 -38.77 16.49
CA HIS A 123 -22.43 -38.07 15.47
C HIS A 123 -21.57 -37.25 14.47
N HIS A 124 -22.21 -36.45 13.63
CA HIS A 124 -21.52 -35.56 12.69
C HIS A 124 -20.70 -34.49 13.42
N LYS A 125 -19.49 -34.20 12.90
CA LYS A 125 -18.52 -33.24 13.48
C LYS A 125 -19.13 -31.87 13.79
N TRP A 126 -20.03 -31.37 12.95
CA TRP A 126 -20.70 -30.07 13.13
C TRP A 126 -21.58 -30.01 14.39
N ARG A 127 -22.13 -31.14 14.86
CA ARG A 127 -22.94 -31.18 16.09
C ARG A 127 -22.09 -31.06 17.36
N ARG A 128 -20.80 -31.39 17.27
CA ARG A 128 -19.85 -31.37 18.40
C ARG A 128 -20.37 -32.18 19.60
N MET A 129 -20.78 -33.42 19.36
CA MET A 129 -21.25 -34.34 20.40
C MET A 129 -20.09 -35.20 20.89
N TYR A 130 -19.95 -35.30 22.21
CA TYR A 130 -18.88 -36.07 22.84
C TYR A 130 -19.45 -36.90 23.99
N VAL A 131 -18.89 -38.10 24.16
CA VAL A 131 -19.09 -38.95 25.33
C VAL A 131 -17.71 -39.35 25.81
N GLY A 132 -17.50 -39.40 27.11
CA GLY A 132 -16.16 -39.68 27.64
C GLY A 132 -16.18 -40.30 29.02
N GLU A 133 -15.00 -40.70 29.46
CA GLU A 133 -14.77 -41.27 30.78
C GLU A 133 -13.42 -40.78 31.34
N CYS A 134 -13.34 -40.67 32.66
CA CYS A 134 -12.10 -40.50 33.40
C CYS A 134 -12.09 -41.49 34.56
N GLN A 135 -10.99 -42.21 34.74
CA GLN A 135 -10.81 -43.14 35.86
C GLN A 135 -9.69 -42.64 36.78
N GLY A 136 -9.86 -42.85 38.07
CA GLY A 136 -8.84 -42.62 39.08
C GLY A 136 -8.87 -43.72 40.14
N PRO A 137 -7.97 -43.69 41.14
CA PRO A 137 -7.96 -44.67 42.21
C PRO A 137 -9.30 -44.72 42.94
N GLY A 138 -10.08 -45.79 42.74
CA GLY A 138 -11.36 -45.98 43.39
C GLY A 138 -12.48 -45.02 42.95
N VAL A 139 -12.30 -44.30 41.85
CA VAL A 139 -13.27 -43.30 41.37
C VAL A 139 -13.40 -43.30 39.84
N ARG A 140 -14.59 -42.95 39.35
CA ARG A 140 -14.89 -42.83 37.92
C ARG A 140 -15.76 -41.60 37.68
N THR A 141 -15.50 -40.86 36.59
CA THR A 141 -16.38 -39.80 36.08
C THR A 141 -16.86 -40.14 34.68
N ASP A 142 -18.17 -40.14 34.50
CA ASP A 142 -18.81 -40.28 33.19
C ASP A 142 -19.14 -38.90 32.62
N PHE A 143 -18.74 -38.65 31.37
CA PHE A 143 -19.06 -37.44 30.63
C PHE A 143 -20.15 -37.75 29.61
N GLU A 144 -21.32 -37.19 29.85
CA GLU A 144 -22.51 -37.39 29.02
C GLU A 144 -22.93 -36.07 28.36
N MET A 145 -23.55 -36.17 27.17
CA MET A 145 -24.03 -35.02 26.44
C MET A 145 -25.39 -35.29 25.78
N VAL A 146 -26.26 -34.29 25.84
CA VAL A 146 -27.54 -34.25 25.13
C VAL A 146 -27.56 -33.00 24.25
N HIS A 147 -28.02 -33.14 23.01
CA HIS A 147 -28.18 -32.03 22.08
C HIS A 147 -29.51 -32.14 21.34
N LEU A 148 -30.34 -31.10 21.47
CA LEU A 148 -31.63 -30.98 20.80
C LEU A 148 -31.67 -29.65 20.03
N ARG A 149 -32.40 -29.63 18.92
CA ARG A 149 -32.59 -28.41 18.10
C ARG A 149 -33.50 -27.38 18.77
N LYS A 150 -34.39 -27.82 19.66
CA LYS A 150 -35.35 -26.96 20.36
C LYS A 150 -35.27 -27.24 21.84
N VAL A 151 -35.33 -26.18 22.64
CA VAL A 151 -35.39 -26.27 24.10
C VAL A 151 -36.78 -26.78 24.51
N PRO A 152 -36.89 -27.88 25.25
CA PRO A 152 -38.16 -28.30 25.85
C PRO A 152 -38.65 -27.26 26.87
N ASN A 153 -39.95 -26.96 26.91
CA ASN A 153 -40.52 -25.92 27.78
C ASN A 153 -40.18 -26.12 29.27
N GLN A 154 -40.09 -27.38 29.72
CA GLN A 154 -39.75 -27.71 31.11
C GLN A 154 -38.30 -27.35 31.50
N TYR A 155 -37.41 -27.07 30.54
CA TYR A 155 -35.99 -26.81 30.78
C TYR A 155 -35.56 -25.41 30.33
N THR A 156 -36.50 -24.47 30.15
CA THR A 156 -36.20 -23.09 29.75
C THR A 156 -35.70 -22.20 30.90
N HIS A 157 -35.85 -22.67 32.15
CA HIS A 157 -35.54 -21.95 33.39
C HIS A 157 -34.62 -22.77 34.30
N LEU A 158 -33.97 -22.10 35.24
CA LEU A 158 -33.06 -22.69 36.22
C LEU A 158 -33.72 -23.81 37.05
N SER A 159 -34.98 -23.61 37.46
CA SER A 159 -35.76 -24.60 38.22
C SER A 159 -35.79 -25.98 37.54
N GLY A 160 -36.19 -26.02 36.27
CA GLY A 160 -36.22 -27.27 35.50
C GLY A 160 -34.83 -27.88 35.26
N LEU A 161 -33.79 -27.04 35.13
CA LEU A 161 -32.40 -27.51 35.03
C LEU A 161 -31.88 -28.09 36.35
N LEU A 162 -32.28 -27.54 37.50
CA LEU A 162 -31.97 -28.09 38.82
C LEU A 162 -32.66 -29.45 39.01
N ASP A 163 -33.90 -29.60 38.58
CA ASP A 163 -34.66 -30.85 38.69
C ASP A 163 -33.98 -32.00 37.92
N ILE A 164 -33.60 -31.77 36.67
CA ILE A 164 -32.89 -32.80 35.88
C ILE A 164 -31.50 -33.11 36.44
N PHE A 165 -30.78 -32.10 36.93
CA PHE A 165 -29.46 -32.29 37.53
C PHE A 165 -29.54 -33.16 38.79
N LYS A 166 -30.48 -32.84 39.69
CA LYS A 166 -30.72 -33.61 40.92
C LYS A 166 -31.24 -35.01 40.64
N SER A 167 -32.16 -35.16 39.68
CA SER A 167 -32.66 -36.46 39.24
C SER A 167 -31.53 -37.35 38.71
N LYS A 168 -30.61 -36.80 37.91
CA LYS A 168 -29.49 -37.54 37.31
C LYS A 168 -28.39 -37.93 38.32
N ILE A 169 -28.18 -37.14 39.37
CA ILE A 169 -27.28 -37.51 40.48
C ILE A 169 -27.71 -38.85 41.10
N GLY A 170 -29.02 -39.05 41.28
CA GLY A 170 -29.60 -40.35 41.63
C GLY A 170 -29.21 -40.92 43.00
N CYS A 171 -28.70 -40.09 43.92
CA CYS A 171 -28.31 -40.51 45.27
C CYS A 171 -29.49 -40.39 46.27
N PRO A 172 -29.76 -41.39 47.12
CA PRO A 172 -30.88 -41.38 48.07
C PRO A 172 -30.67 -40.48 49.31
N LEU A 173 -29.83 -39.44 49.22
CA LEU A 173 -29.63 -38.46 50.28
C LEU A 173 -30.79 -37.46 50.30
N THR A 174 -31.44 -37.31 51.47
CA THR A 174 -32.48 -36.31 51.68
C THR A 174 -32.20 -35.52 52.96
N PRO A 175 -31.93 -34.19 52.89
CA PRO A 175 -31.82 -33.37 51.68
C PRO A 175 -30.46 -33.51 50.97
N LEU A 176 -30.44 -33.27 49.66
CA LEU A 176 -29.20 -33.14 48.89
C LEU A 176 -28.44 -31.86 49.30
N PRO A 177 -27.09 -31.86 49.25
CA PRO A 177 -26.28 -30.67 49.40
C PRO A 177 -26.69 -29.56 48.40
N PRO A 178 -26.57 -28.28 48.80
CA PRO A 178 -26.96 -27.17 47.95
C PRO A 178 -26.15 -27.14 46.66
N VAL A 179 -26.80 -26.76 45.56
CA VAL A 179 -26.15 -26.62 44.25
C VAL A 179 -25.55 -25.22 44.12
N SER A 180 -24.29 -25.14 43.70
CA SER A 180 -23.65 -23.91 43.26
C SER A 180 -23.91 -23.68 41.78
N ILE A 181 -24.30 -22.45 41.44
CA ILE A 181 -24.88 -22.08 40.16
C ILE A 181 -24.09 -20.88 39.61
N ALA A 182 -23.63 -20.98 38.36
CA ALA A 182 -23.15 -19.84 37.59
C ALA A 182 -24.04 -19.64 36.38
N ILE A 183 -24.45 -18.40 36.11
CA ILE A 183 -25.41 -18.06 35.06
C ILE A 183 -24.80 -16.97 34.18
N ARG A 184 -24.95 -17.12 32.87
CA ARG A 184 -24.54 -16.10 31.89
C ARG A 184 -25.61 -15.91 30.84
N PHE A 185 -26.12 -14.69 30.72
CA PHE A 185 -27.06 -14.31 29.66
C PHE A 185 -26.34 -13.44 28.63
N THR A 186 -26.61 -13.69 27.35
CA THR A 186 -26.04 -12.94 26.23
C THR A 186 -27.13 -12.17 25.50
N TYR A 187 -26.95 -10.87 25.39
CA TYR A 187 -27.82 -9.93 24.67
C TYR A 187 -27.08 -9.42 23.45
N VAL A 188 -27.76 -9.34 22.31
CA VAL A 188 -27.17 -8.93 21.04
C VAL A 188 -27.83 -7.63 20.59
N LEU A 189 -27.01 -6.63 20.31
CA LEU A 189 -27.41 -5.37 19.69
C LEU A 189 -26.93 -5.38 18.24
N GLN A 190 -27.87 -5.30 17.29
CA GLN A 190 -27.61 -5.23 15.85
C GLN A 190 -27.88 -3.82 15.30
N ASP A 191 -28.86 -3.11 15.87
CA ASP A 191 -29.27 -1.79 15.41
C ASP A 191 -28.60 -0.67 16.21
N TRP A 192 -27.73 0.10 15.52
CA TRP A 192 -26.97 1.21 16.09
C TRP A 192 -27.63 2.59 15.87
N GLN A 193 -28.94 2.66 15.61
CA GLN A 193 -29.68 3.77 14.98
C GLN A 193 -29.46 5.21 15.52
N GLN A 194 -28.80 5.41 16.67
CA GLN A 194 -28.36 6.74 17.13
C GLN A 194 -27.07 7.22 16.47
N TYR A 195 -26.34 6.31 15.83
CA TYR A 195 -25.06 6.54 15.20
C TYR A 195 -25.19 6.27 13.71
N PHE A 196 -25.12 7.34 12.92
CA PHE A 196 -24.92 7.24 11.49
C PHE A 196 -23.42 7.12 11.25
N TRP A 197 -22.98 5.98 10.71
CA TRP A 197 -21.61 5.82 10.27
C TRP A 197 -21.34 6.86 9.17
N PRO A 198 -20.40 7.79 9.39
CA PRO A 198 -20.26 8.96 8.53
C PRO A 198 -19.39 8.59 7.34
N GLN A 199 -19.99 8.01 6.31
CA GLN A 199 -19.60 8.35 4.95
C GLN A 199 -20.81 8.94 4.29
N GLN A 200 -20.82 10.28 4.16
CA GLN A 200 -21.72 10.88 3.19
C GLN A 200 -21.35 10.28 1.82
N PRO A 201 -22.32 9.83 1.02
CA PRO A 201 -22.03 9.42 -0.33
C PRO A 201 -21.29 10.57 -1.03
N PRO A 202 -20.23 10.28 -1.82
CA PRO A 202 -19.52 11.31 -2.56
C PRO A 202 -20.53 12.18 -3.30
N ASP A 203 -20.50 13.50 -3.08
CA ASP A 203 -21.34 14.39 -3.84
C ASP A 203 -20.87 14.35 -5.30
N ILE A 204 -21.64 13.66 -6.14
CA ILE A 204 -21.33 13.44 -7.55
C ILE A 204 -21.32 14.80 -8.30
N ASP A 205 -22.01 15.82 -7.76
CA ASP A 205 -22.14 17.15 -8.35
C ASP A 205 -21.07 18.15 -7.88
N ALA A 206 -20.30 17.84 -6.84
CA ALA A 206 -19.22 18.69 -6.34
C ALA A 206 -17.92 18.47 -7.14
N LEU A 207 -17.72 19.27 -8.21
CA LEU A 207 -16.51 19.18 -9.05
C LEU A 207 -15.20 19.43 -8.29
N VAL A 208 -15.20 20.19 -7.19
CA VAL A 208 -14.05 20.42 -6.29
C VAL A 208 -14.53 20.82 -4.89
N GLY A 209 -14.27 19.98 -3.89
CA GLY A 209 -14.07 20.39 -2.49
C GLY A 209 -15.21 20.17 -1.47
N GLY A 210 -14.84 19.56 -0.33
CA GLY A 210 -15.52 19.70 0.97
C GLY A 210 -16.08 18.40 1.59
N GLU A 211 -15.34 17.83 2.54
CA GLU A 211 -15.73 16.72 3.44
C GLU A 211 -15.78 15.29 2.83
N VAL A 212 -15.65 14.31 3.73
CA VAL A 212 -15.30 12.89 3.51
C VAL A 212 -15.89 12.31 2.22
N GLY A 213 -15.04 12.06 1.23
CA GLY A 213 -15.44 11.52 -0.07
C GLY A 213 -15.45 12.53 -1.23
N GLY A 214 -15.30 13.83 -0.98
CA GLY A 214 -15.18 14.85 -2.03
C GLY A 214 -13.92 14.71 -2.90
N LEU A 215 -14.03 15.00 -4.21
CA LEU A 215 -12.93 15.00 -5.18
C LEU A 215 -11.94 16.15 -4.92
N GLU A 216 -11.06 16.00 -3.92
CA GLU A 216 -9.82 16.79 -3.85
C GLU A 216 -8.74 16.07 -4.68
N PHE A 217 -8.44 16.59 -5.88
CA PHE A 217 -7.29 16.12 -6.65
C PHE A 217 -6.03 16.24 -5.79
N GLY A 218 -5.31 15.13 -5.60
CA GLY A 218 -4.08 15.07 -4.81
C GLY A 218 -4.18 14.41 -3.43
N LYS A 219 -5.37 13.95 -2.98
CA LYS A 219 -5.51 13.13 -1.77
C LYS A 219 -6.32 11.87 -2.05
N LEU A 220 -5.88 10.72 -1.55
CA LEU A 220 -6.66 9.48 -1.67
C LEU A 220 -7.82 9.47 -0.64
N PRO A 221 -8.99 8.91 -1.01
CA PRO A 221 -10.10 8.77 -0.07
C PRO A 221 -9.77 7.70 0.98
N PHE A 222 -10.43 7.79 2.13
CA PHE A 222 -10.20 6.89 3.26
C PHE A 222 -11.48 6.63 4.05
N GLY A 223 -11.62 5.40 4.55
CA GLY A 223 -12.67 4.98 5.45
C GLY A 223 -13.56 3.89 4.86
N ALA A 224 -14.33 3.25 5.74
CA ALA A 224 -15.29 2.22 5.34
C ALA A 224 -16.62 2.84 4.87
N CYS A 225 -17.23 2.28 3.82
CA CYS A 225 -18.54 2.72 3.31
C CYS A 225 -19.71 2.31 4.20
N GLU A 226 -19.49 1.25 4.98
CA GLU A 226 -20.44 0.67 5.90
C GLU A 226 -19.81 0.58 7.29
N ASP A 227 -20.66 0.55 8.32
CA ASP A 227 -20.17 0.46 9.69
C ASP A 227 -19.35 -0.83 9.87
N PRO A 228 -18.05 -0.73 10.16
CA PRO A 228 -17.19 -1.91 10.21
C PRO A 228 -17.42 -2.77 11.45
N ILE A 229 -18.36 -2.38 12.32
CA ILE A 229 -18.81 -3.09 13.51
C ILE A 229 -20.28 -3.49 13.36
N SER A 230 -20.53 -4.80 13.20
CA SER A 230 -21.87 -5.32 12.90
C SER A 230 -22.72 -5.51 14.16
N GLU A 231 -22.18 -6.10 15.23
CA GLU A 231 -22.96 -6.43 16.44
C GLU A 231 -22.18 -6.17 17.74
N LEU A 232 -22.90 -5.81 18.79
CA LEU A 232 -22.40 -5.79 20.17
C LEU A 232 -23.06 -6.91 20.97
N HIS A 233 -22.24 -7.78 21.56
CA HIS A 233 -22.69 -8.88 22.41
C HIS A 233 -22.39 -8.50 23.86
N LEU A 234 -23.42 -8.22 24.63
CA LEU A 234 -23.32 -8.00 26.07
C LEU A 234 -23.58 -9.31 26.79
N ALA A 235 -22.63 -9.76 27.60
CA ALA A 235 -22.80 -10.88 28.50
C ALA A 235 -22.94 -10.39 29.94
N THR A 236 -24.07 -10.71 30.58
CA THR A 236 -24.30 -10.46 32.00
C THR A 236 -24.13 -11.78 32.75
N THR A 237 -23.27 -11.78 33.79
CA THR A 237 -22.83 -13.00 34.46
C THR A 237 -23.04 -12.91 35.96
N TRP A 238 -23.67 -13.95 36.53
CA TRP A 238 -23.73 -14.23 37.95
C TRP A 238 -22.81 -15.42 38.25
N PRO A 239 -21.59 -15.17 38.76
CA PRO A 239 -20.54 -16.19 38.81
C PRO A 239 -20.72 -17.24 39.90
N HIS A 240 -21.37 -16.88 41.01
CA HIS A 240 -21.56 -17.77 42.14
C HIS A 240 -22.87 -17.44 42.85
N LEU A 241 -23.83 -18.34 42.68
CA LEU A 241 -25.13 -18.30 43.33
C LEU A 241 -25.34 -19.65 44.01
N THR A 242 -25.92 -19.63 45.20
CA THR A 242 -26.37 -20.85 45.88
C THR A 242 -27.84 -21.08 45.57
N GLU A 243 -28.23 -22.34 45.44
CA GLU A 243 -29.62 -22.73 45.37
C GLU A 243 -30.48 -22.05 46.46
N GLY A 244 -31.64 -21.52 46.06
CA GLY A 244 -32.60 -20.87 46.96
C GLY A 244 -32.41 -19.37 47.17
N ILE A 245 -31.30 -18.78 46.70
CA ILE A 245 -31.09 -17.32 46.75
C ILE A 245 -31.88 -16.58 45.67
N ILE A 246 -32.08 -17.23 44.51
CA ILE A 246 -32.69 -16.64 43.32
C ILE A 246 -33.80 -17.56 42.84
N VAL A 247 -34.90 -16.96 42.42
CA VAL A 247 -36.02 -17.63 41.77
C VAL A 247 -35.95 -17.36 40.27
N ASP A 248 -35.93 -18.42 39.46
CA ASP A 248 -36.12 -18.38 38.00
C ASP A 248 -36.99 -19.56 37.56
N ASN A 249 -38.22 -19.23 37.18
CA ASN A 249 -39.23 -20.13 36.66
C ASN A 249 -40.04 -19.47 35.52
N ASP A 250 -41.03 -20.18 35.01
CA ASP A 250 -41.88 -19.76 33.90
C ASP A 250 -42.78 -18.56 34.21
N VAL A 251 -42.99 -18.24 35.50
CA VAL A 251 -43.85 -17.14 35.96
C VAL A 251 -43.02 -15.92 36.39
N TYR A 252 -41.86 -16.13 37.00
CA TYR A 252 -41.06 -15.11 37.67
C TYR A 252 -39.56 -15.42 37.61
N SER A 253 -38.76 -14.37 37.41
CA SER A 253 -37.29 -14.44 37.39
C SER A 253 -36.67 -13.22 38.08
N ASP A 254 -35.84 -13.47 39.08
CA ASP A 254 -35.00 -12.48 39.78
C ASP A 254 -33.79 -12.02 38.94
N LEU A 255 -33.52 -12.68 37.80
CA LEU A 255 -32.35 -12.43 36.96
C LEU A 255 -32.51 -11.16 36.09
N ASP A 256 -32.31 -10.01 36.72
CA ASP A 256 -32.26 -8.71 36.06
C ASP A 256 -30.83 -8.39 35.55
N PRO A 257 -30.61 -8.24 34.22
CA PRO A 257 -29.29 -7.93 33.67
C PRO A 257 -28.64 -6.66 34.24
N ILE A 258 -29.41 -5.66 34.68
CA ILE A 258 -28.86 -4.42 35.29
C ILE A 258 -28.22 -4.70 36.66
N GLN A 259 -28.74 -5.69 37.39
CA GLN A 259 -28.26 -6.08 38.71
C GLN A 259 -27.15 -7.14 38.66
N ALA A 260 -26.80 -7.63 37.46
CA ALA A 260 -25.76 -8.62 37.30
C ALA A 260 -24.39 -8.09 37.79
N PRO A 261 -23.65 -8.88 38.61
CA PRO A 261 -22.42 -8.40 39.22
C PRO A 261 -21.28 -8.19 38.21
N HIS A 262 -21.26 -8.95 37.11
CA HIS A 262 -20.25 -8.83 36.07
C HIS A 262 -20.89 -8.64 34.70
N TRP A 263 -20.38 -7.66 33.95
CA TRP A 263 -20.66 -7.50 32.53
C TRP A 263 -19.37 -7.69 31.73
N SER A 264 -19.50 -8.33 30.58
CA SER A 264 -18.44 -8.38 29.58
C SER A 264 -19.03 -8.14 28.20
N VAL A 265 -18.20 -7.59 27.31
CA VAL A 265 -18.63 -7.18 25.97
C VAL A 265 -17.73 -7.83 24.94
N ARG A 266 -18.36 -8.33 23.89
CA ARG A 266 -17.71 -8.80 22.69
C ARG A 266 -18.27 -8.02 21.50
N VAL A 267 -17.39 -7.67 20.57
CA VAL A 267 -17.78 -6.98 19.34
C VAL A 267 -17.66 -7.95 18.17
N ARG A 268 -18.72 -8.06 17.36
CA ARG A 268 -18.64 -8.71 16.05
C ARG A 268 -18.25 -7.66 15.02
N LYS A 269 -17.11 -7.90 14.37
CA LYS A 269 -16.59 -7.06 13.28
C LYS A 269 -17.31 -7.48 11.99
N ALA A 270 -17.59 -6.53 11.10
CA ALA A 270 -18.10 -6.84 9.76
C ALA A 270 -17.09 -7.70 8.99
N GLU A 271 -17.60 -8.68 8.24
CA GLU A 271 -16.80 -9.54 7.36
C GLU A 271 -16.45 -8.73 6.10
N ASN A 272 -15.19 -8.33 5.95
CA ASN A 272 -14.66 -7.55 4.83
C ASN A 272 -15.44 -6.24 4.56
N PRO A 273 -15.38 -5.24 5.45
CA PRO A 273 -16.02 -3.95 5.18
C PRO A 273 -15.45 -3.32 3.90
N GLN A 274 -16.32 -2.79 3.03
CA GLN A 274 -15.87 -2.03 1.86
C GLN A 274 -15.09 -0.79 2.31
N CYS A 275 -13.85 -0.67 1.86
CA CYS A 275 -12.86 0.28 2.35
C CYS A 275 -12.34 1.10 1.18
N LEU A 276 -12.54 2.42 1.20
CA LEU A 276 -12.29 3.29 0.05
C LEU A 276 -10.83 3.25 -0.40
N LEU A 277 -9.85 3.42 0.50
CA LEU A 277 -8.44 3.41 0.09
C LEU A 277 -8.06 2.05 -0.49
N GLY A 278 -8.45 0.96 0.16
CA GLY A 278 -8.25 -0.41 -0.31
C GLY A 278 -8.84 -0.64 -1.70
N ASP A 279 -10.07 -0.19 -1.93
CA ASP A 279 -10.78 -0.35 -3.20
C ASP A 279 -10.12 0.49 -4.32
N PHE A 280 -9.73 1.74 -4.04
CA PHE A 280 -9.03 2.61 -5.00
C PHE A 280 -7.71 1.99 -5.48
N VAL A 281 -6.89 1.53 -4.53
CA VAL A 281 -5.59 0.92 -4.86
C VAL A 281 -5.79 -0.42 -5.58
N THR A 282 -6.80 -1.21 -5.18
CA THR A 282 -7.13 -2.48 -5.82
C THR A 282 -7.63 -2.27 -7.26
N GLU A 283 -8.52 -1.31 -7.49
CA GLU A 283 -9.01 -0.96 -8.84
C GLU A 283 -7.88 -0.44 -9.73
N PHE A 284 -6.98 0.39 -9.20
CA PHE A 284 -5.81 0.85 -9.94
C PHE A 284 -4.88 -0.33 -10.30
N PHE A 285 -4.65 -1.25 -9.37
CA PHE A 285 -3.84 -2.44 -9.60
C PHE A 285 -4.44 -3.38 -10.67
N LYS A 286 -5.77 -3.43 -10.82
CA LYS A 286 -6.42 -4.18 -11.91
C LYS A 286 -6.02 -3.66 -13.30
N ILE A 287 -5.69 -2.38 -13.45
CA ILE A 287 -5.19 -1.80 -14.71
C ILE A 287 -3.88 -2.47 -15.13
N CYS A 288 -2.98 -2.72 -14.17
CA CYS A 288 -1.70 -3.38 -14.42
C CYS A 288 -1.86 -4.76 -15.10
N ARG A 289 -3.02 -5.42 -14.97
CA ARG A 289 -3.28 -6.74 -15.57
C ARG A 289 -3.82 -6.70 -16.99
N ARG A 290 -4.15 -5.51 -17.50
CA ARG A 290 -4.68 -5.33 -18.85
C ARG A 290 -3.58 -5.44 -19.90
N LYS A 291 -3.97 -5.73 -21.15
CA LYS A 291 -3.04 -5.91 -22.29
C LYS A 291 -3.35 -5.00 -23.48
N GLU A 292 -4.52 -4.36 -23.45
CA GLU A 292 -5.06 -3.52 -24.51
C GLU A 292 -4.22 -2.25 -24.66
N SER A 293 -4.05 -1.79 -25.91
CA SER A 293 -3.38 -0.51 -26.20
C SER A 293 -4.31 0.69 -25.96
N THR A 294 -3.75 1.90 -25.85
CA THR A 294 -4.53 3.14 -25.67
C THR A 294 -5.53 3.32 -26.82
N ASP A 295 -5.13 3.01 -28.05
CA ASP A 295 -5.99 3.12 -29.24
C ASP A 295 -7.12 2.08 -29.25
N GLU A 296 -6.82 0.83 -28.85
CA GLU A 296 -7.84 -0.22 -28.69
C GLU A 296 -8.90 0.16 -27.65
N ILE A 297 -8.48 0.72 -26.50
CA ILE A 297 -9.37 1.12 -25.41
C ILE A 297 -10.29 2.28 -25.81
N LEU A 298 -9.73 3.25 -26.56
CA LEU A 298 -10.46 4.41 -27.05
C LEU A 298 -11.27 4.13 -28.32
N GLY A 299 -11.29 2.89 -28.81
CA GLY A 299 -12.06 2.48 -29.99
C GLY A 299 -11.51 3.03 -31.31
N ARG A 300 -10.24 3.43 -31.35
CA ARG A 300 -9.55 3.79 -32.60
C ARG A 300 -8.98 2.53 -33.24
N SER A 301 -9.83 1.71 -33.87
CA SER A 301 -9.37 0.61 -34.72
C SER A 301 -10.07 0.64 -36.07
N ALA A 302 -9.41 1.23 -37.08
CA ALA A 302 -9.46 0.87 -38.52
C ALA A 302 -8.96 2.01 -39.44
N PHE A 303 -7.81 2.62 -39.15
CA PHE A 303 -7.07 3.35 -40.21
C PHE A 303 -6.37 2.40 -41.22
N GLU A 304 -6.65 1.09 -41.14
CA GLU A 304 -6.25 0.12 -42.16
C GLU A 304 -7.32 -0.15 -43.23
N GLU A 305 -8.56 0.36 -43.12
CA GLU A 305 -9.57 0.19 -44.18
C GLU A 305 -9.42 1.21 -45.33
N GLU A 306 -8.94 2.43 -45.07
CA GLU A 306 -8.69 3.44 -46.13
C GLU A 306 -7.44 3.14 -46.99
N GLY A 307 -6.53 2.27 -46.53
CA GLY A 307 -5.36 1.83 -47.30
C GLY A 307 -5.71 0.97 -48.52
N LYS A 308 -6.89 0.34 -48.52
CA LYS A 308 -7.41 -0.40 -49.68
C LYS A 308 -8.15 0.49 -50.69
N GLU A 309 -8.88 1.51 -50.23
CA GLU A 309 -9.55 2.43 -51.14
C GLU A 309 -8.58 3.42 -51.82
N THR A 310 -7.52 3.85 -51.13
CA THR A 310 -6.49 4.74 -51.71
C THR A 310 -5.65 4.05 -52.80
N ALA A 311 -5.43 2.74 -52.72
CA ALA A 311 -4.78 1.97 -53.78
C ALA A 311 -5.63 1.92 -55.08
N ASP A 312 -6.95 1.78 -54.95
CA ASP A 312 -7.87 1.79 -56.09
C ASP A 312 -8.05 3.18 -56.71
N ILE A 313 -7.99 4.24 -55.90
CA ILE A 313 -8.05 5.64 -56.37
C ILE A 313 -6.76 6.03 -57.10
N THR A 314 -5.59 5.59 -56.63
CA THR A 314 -4.30 5.88 -57.29
C THR A 314 -4.21 5.20 -58.67
N HIS A 315 -4.79 3.99 -58.79
CA HIS A 315 -4.89 3.28 -60.06
C HIS A 315 -5.91 3.94 -61.01
N ALA A 316 -6.99 4.57 -60.49
CA ALA A 316 -7.97 5.32 -61.28
C ALA A 316 -7.47 6.73 -61.72
N LEU A 317 -6.64 7.40 -60.91
CA LEU A 317 -6.09 8.73 -61.20
C LEU A 317 -5.00 8.72 -62.28
N SER A 318 -4.27 7.60 -62.42
CA SER A 318 -3.29 7.39 -63.50
C SER A 318 -3.90 7.36 -64.91
N LYS A 319 -5.23 7.18 -65.01
CA LYS A 319 -5.98 7.19 -66.27
C LYS A 319 -6.58 8.55 -66.65
N LEU A 320 -6.38 9.57 -65.82
CA LEU A 320 -6.92 10.92 -66.04
C LEU A 320 -5.84 11.97 -66.36
N THR A 321 -4.58 11.57 -66.50
CA THR A 321 -3.50 12.45 -66.97
C THR A 321 -3.58 12.64 -68.48
N GLU A 322 -4.32 13.67 -68.93
CA GLU A 322 -3.98 14.56 -70.05
C GLU A 322 -4.93 15.80 -70.08
N PRO A 323 -4.52 16.96 -70.60
CA PRO A 323 -4.52 18.21 -69.83
C PRO A 323 -5.58 19.24 -70.30
N ALA A 324 -6.12 20.03 -69.36
CA ALA A 324 -6.73 21.32 -69.67
C ALA A 324 -6.71 22.28 -68.46
N SER A 325 -6.45 23.55 -68.78
CA SER A 325 -6.11 24.70 -67.95
C SER A 325 -7.26 25.35 -67.15
N VAL A 326 -6.96 25.75 -65.89
CA VAL A 326 -7.21 27.04 -65.16
C VAL A 326 -8.65 27.66 -65.21
N PRO A 327 -9.28 28.33 -64.17
CA PRO A 327 -8.72 29.04 -62.99
C PRO A 327 -9.41 28.82 -61.61
N ILE A 328 -8.73 29.35 -60.59
CA ILE A 328 -9.02 29.38 -59.15
C ILE A 328 -9.95 30.54 -58.75
N HIS A 329 -10.92 30.29 -57.86
CA HIS A 329 -11.49 31.31 -56.97
C HIS A 329 -10.92 31.15 -55.55
N LYS A 330 -10.41 32.27 -55.02
CA LYS A 330 -9.72 32.44 -53.72
C LYS A 330 -10.70 32.49 -52.54
N LEU A 331 -10.36 31.86 -51.42
CA LEU A 331 -10.84 32.27 -50.09
C LEU A 331 -9.71 32.19 -49.05
N SER A 332 -9.58 33.31 -48.33
CA SER A 332 -8.60 33.69 -47.30
C SER A 332 -8.90 33.06 -45.93
N VAL A 333 -7.88 32.79 -45.11
CA VAL A 333 -8.04 32.19 -43.79
C VAL A 333 -7.37 32.99 -42.67
N SER A 334 -7.90 34.18 -42.41
CA SER A 334 -7.89 34.80 -41.07
C SER A 334 -9.00 34.25 -40.15
N ASN A 335 -9.64 33.12 -40.53
CA ASN A 335 -10.69 32.42 -39.77
C ASN A 335 -10.27 31.02 -39.25
N MET A 336 -8.97 30.70 -39.20
CA MET A 336 -8.53 29.33 -38.89
C MET A 336 -8.49 28.98 -37.40
N VAL A 337 -8.51 29.98 -36.51
CA VAL A 337 -8.55 29.77 -35.05
C VAL A 337 -9.96 29.36 -34.57
N HIS A 338 -11.00 29.60 -35.36
CA HIS A 338 -12.36 29.09 -35.09
C HIS A 338 -12.70 27.78 -35.83
N THR A 339 -11.84 27.27 -36.71
CA THR A 339 -12.14 26.09 -37.53
C THR A 339 -11.42 24.82 -37.06
N ALA A 340 -10.29 24.92 -36.33
CA ALA A 340 -9.66 23.76 -35.70
C ALA A 340 -10.51 23.15 -34.57
N LYS A 341 -11.27 23.98 -33.82
CA LYS A 341 -12.29 23.53 -32.85
C LYS A 341 -13.59 22.99 -33.47
N LYS A 342 -13.81 23.14 -34.79
CA LYS A 342 -15.05 22.73 -35.47
C LYS A 342 -14.88 21.63 -36.52
N LYS A 343 -13.68 21.39 -37.06
CA LYS A 343 -13.41 20.29 -38.02
C LYS A 343 -13.04 18.94 -37.37
N ILE A 344 -12.73 18.90 -36.07
CA ILE A 344 -12.73 17.66 -35.28
C ILE A 344 -14.15 17.32 -34.75
N ARG A 345 -15.14 18.20 -34.96
CA ARG A 345 -16.51 18.04 -34.47
C ARG A 345 -17.53 17.67 -35.56
N LYS A 346 -17.11 17.34 -36.79
CA LYS A 346 -18.06 17.03 -37.90
C LYS A 346 -17.91 15.68 -38.59
N HIS A 347 -17.03 14.82 -38.09
CA HIS A 347 -17.15 13.35 -38.22
C HIS A 347 -16.98 12.63 -36.86
N ARG A 348 -17.24 13.32 -35.74
CA ARG A 348 -17.71 12.65 -34.52
C ARG A 348 -19.22 12.47 -34.68
N GLY A 349 -19.62 11.40 -35.35
CA GLY A 349 -20.94 10.83 -35.08
C GLY A 349 -20.95 10.45 -33.61
N VAL A 350 -21.82 11.09 -32.83
CA VAL A 350 -22.26 10.77 -31.47
C VAL A 350 -21.59 9.54 -30.82
N GLU A 351 -20.35 9.71 -30.37
CA GLU A 351 -19.78 8.95 -29.25
C GLU A 351 -19.17 9.98 -28.31
N GLU A 352 -19.73 10.06 -27.10
CA GLU A 352 -19.29 10.98 -26.04
C GLU A 352 -17.82 10.73 -25.70
N SER A 353 -17.03 11.80 -25.52
CA SER A 353 -15.67 11.66 -25.00
C SER A 353 -15.72 10.92 -23.66
N PRO A 354 -14.85 9.92 -23.41
CA PRO A 354 -14.91 9.12 -22.18
C PRO A 354 -14.81 9.92 -20.87
N LEU A 355 -14.21 11.10 -20.93
CA LEU A 355 -14.20 12.08 -19.83
C LEU A 355 -15.05 13.30 -20.20
N ASN A 356 -15.72 13.84 -19.19
CA ASN A 356 -16.33 15.17 -19.28
C ASN A 356 -15.22 16.22 -19.45
N ASN A 357 -15.42 17.16 -20.39
CA ASN A 357 -14.44 18.21 -20.70
C ASN A 357 -14.14 19.11 -19.50
N ASP A 358 -15.13 19.35 -18.63
CA ASP A 358 -14.93 20.21 -17.44
C ASP A 358 -14.02 19.54 -16.41
N VAL A 359 -14.18 18.22 -16.24
CA VAL A 359 -13.32 17.39 -15.38
C VAL A 359 -11.90 17.32 -15.96
N LEU A 360 -11.77 17.08 -17.27
CA LEU A 360 -10.47 17.03 -17.96
C LEU A 360 -9.71 18.36 -17.83
N ASN A 361 -10.39 19.49 -18.05
CA ASN A 361 -9.77 20.82 -17.92
C ASN A 361 -9.30 21.08 -16.48
N THR A 362 -10.11 20.73 -15.47
CA THR A 362 -9.73 20.88 -14.06
C THR A 362 -8.50 20.04 -13.71
N ILE A 363 -8.40 18.80 -14.23
CA ILE A 363 -7.23 17.94 -14.00
C ILE A 363 -5.99 18.50 -14.70
N LEU A 364 -6.10 18.94 -15.96
CA LEU A 364 -4.97 19.51 -16.68
C LEU A 364 -4.47 20.80 -16.00
N LEU A 365 -5.37 21.63 -15.47
CA LEU A 365 -5.03 22.81 -14.66
C LEU A 365 -4.33 22.44 -13.35
N PHE A 366 -4.74 21.35 -12.70
CA PHE A 366 -4.09 20.84 -11.49
C PHE A 366 -2.69 20.29 -11.77
N LEU A 367 -2.51 19.59 -12.90
CA LEU A 367 -1.21 19.07 -13.34
C LEU A 367 -0.28 20.19 -13.82
N PHE A 368 -0.83 21.18 -14.51
CA PHE A 368 -0.12 22.27 -15.20
C PHE A 368 -0.67 23.65 -14.78
N PRO A 369 -0.39 24.10 -13.55
CA PRO A 369 -0.90 25.38 -13.05
C PRO A 369 -0.35 26.59 -13.82
N ASP A 370 0.79 26.43 -14.48
CA ASP A 370 1.44 27.44 -15.32
C ASP A 370 0.69 27.72 -16.64
N ALA A 371 -0.20 26.83 -17.08
CA ALA A 371 -0.96 27.01 -18.32
C ALA A 371 -1.98 28.18 -18.28
N VAL A 372 -2.27 28.74 -17.10
CA VAL A 372 -3.21 29.87 -16.91
C VAL A 372 -2.52 31.24 -16.94
N SER A 373 -1.21 31.29 -16.69
CA SER A 373 -0.50 32.57 -16.54
C SER A 373 0.19 32.98 -17.84
N GLU A 374 -0.43 33.87 -18.62
CA GLU A 374 0.15 34.50 -19.83
C GLU A 374 1.32 35.49 -19.55
N LYS A 375 2.00 35.38 -18.40
CA LYS A 375 3.26 36.11 -18.17
C LYS A 375 4.35 35.14 -17.75
N PRO A 376 5.54 35.18 -18.41
CA PRO A 376 6.71 34.53 -17.85
C PRO A 376 6.99 35.23 -16.53
N LEU A 377 6.81 34.53 -15.42
CA LEU A 377 7.29 34.99 -14.14
C LEU A 377 8.81 34.97 -14.25
N ASP A 378 9.41 36.15 -14.42
CA ASP A 378 10.80 36.38 -14.08
C ASP A 378 11.03 35.76 -12.70
N VAL A 379 12.01 34.86 -12.62
CA VAL A 379 12.43 34.16 -11.42
C VAL A 379 13.04 35.18 -10.45
N THR A 380 12.19 35.94 -9.76
CA THR A 380 12.48 36.66 -8.53
C THR A 380 11.21 36.78 -7.70
N THR A 381 10.61 35.66 -7.31
CA THR A 381 9.81 35.62 -6.09
C THR A 381 10.70 35.10 -4.98
N SER A 382 11.00 36.01 -4.06
CA SER A 382 11.52 35.74 -2.73
C SER A 382 10.99 34.40 -2.21
N THR A 383 11.90 33.44 -2.05
CA THR A 383 11.74 32.31 -1.14
C THR A 383 11.37 32.85 0.23
N ASP A 384 10.08 32.89 0.53
CA ASP A 384 9.62 32.70 1.90
C ASP A 384 10.02 31.27 2.26
N ASN A 385 11.22 31.18 2.84
CA ASN A 385 11.74 30.00 3.51
C ASN A 385 10.85 29.71 4.72
N ASN A 386 9.68 29.12 4.47
CA ASN A 386 9.09 28.16 5.39
C ASN A 386 9.29 26.77 4.77
N TYR A 387 10.55 26.38 4.65
CA TYR A 387 10.88 24.96 4.72
C TYR A 387 10.43 24.48 6.11
N PRO A 388 9.51 23.51 6.21
CA PRO A 388 9.49 22.66 7.39
C PRO A 388 10.91 22.05 7.50
N PRO A 389 11.47 21.90 8.70
CA PRO A 389 12.84 21.44 8.85
C PRO A 389 13.04 20.11 8.10
N SER A 390 14.11 20.06 7.29
CA SER A 390 14.47 19.02 6.33
C SER A 390 14.91 17.68 6.96
N GLU A 391 14.35 17.30 8.10
CA GLU A 391 14.69 16.06 8.81
C GLU A 391 13.47 15.44 9.48
N SER A 392 12.46 15.05 8.69
CA SER A 392 11.53 14.01 9.13
C SER A 392 11.74 12.77 8.28
N GLU A 393 11.83 11.59 8.91
CA GLU A 393 11.92 10.28 8.24
C GLU A 393 10.78 10.10 7.20
N ASP A 394 9.70 10.85 7.37
CA ASP A 394 8.47 10.88 6.59
C ASP A 394 8.67 11.42 5.17
N TYR A 395 9.57 12.40 4.99
CA TYR A 395 9.83 13.03 3.68
C TYR A 395 10.71 12.18 2.75
N ASN A 396 11.34 11.11 3.24
CA ASN A 396 12.23 10.24 2.46
C ASN A 396 11.59 8.90 2.05
N LEU A 397 10.29 8.69 2.29
CA LEU A 397 9.63 7.42 1.96
C LEU A 397 9.66 7.12 0.45
N TYR A 398 9.64 8.14 -0.40
CA TYR A 398 9.71 7.95 -1.86
C TYR A 398 10.99 7.23 -2.31
N ASN A 399 12.13 7.49 -1.62
CA ASN A 399 13.40 6.80 -1.87
C ASN A 399 13.31 5.30 -1.56
N GLN A 400 12.51 4.93 -0.56
CA GLN A 400 12.37 3.53 -0.14
C GLN A 400 11.45 2.72 -1.08
N PHE A 401 10.56 3.39 -1.81
CA PHE A 401 9.58 2.75 -2.69
C PHE A 401 9.88 2.90 -4.17
N LYS A 402 10.96 3.58 -4.54
CA LYS A 402 11.23 3.95 -5.94
C LYS A 402 10.05 4.73 -6.55
N SER A 403 9.43 5.59 -5.73
CA SER A 403 8.30 6.47 -6.07
C SER A 403 8.81 7.83 -6.55
N ALA A 404 7.91 8.70 -7.01
CA ALA A 404 8.20 10.12 -7.16
C ALA A 404 7.96 10.92 -5.85
N PRO A 405 8.59 12.09 -5.66
CA PRO A 405 8.30 13.02 -4.56
C PRO A 405 6.83 13.46 -4.52
N SER A 406 6.27 13.70 -3.33
CA SER A 406 4.82 13.97 -3.15
C SER A 406 4.33 15.27 -3.78
N ASP A 407 5.22 16.22 -4.01
CA ASP A 407 4.96 17.51 -4.67
C ASP A 407 5.17 17.46 -6.21
N SER A 408 5.69 16.34 -6.72
CA SER A 408 6.03 16.20 -8.13
C SER A 408 4.84 15.99 -9.06
N LEU A 409 5.01 16.35 -10.33
CA LEU A 409 4.01 16.08 -11.38
C LEU A 409 3.66 14.60 -11.49
N THR A 410 4.66 13.71 -11.41
CA THR A 410 4.45 12.26 -11.53
C THR A 410 3.58 11.71 -10.40
N TYR A 411 3.76 12.21 -9.17
CA TYR A 411 2.92 11.82 -8.04
C TYR A 411 1.49 12.34 -8.20
N LYS A 412 1.32 13.61 -8.62
CA LYS A 412 0.01 14.19 -8.92
C LYS A 412 -0.72 13.43 -10.02
N LEU A 413 -0.02 13.03 -11.08
CA LEU A 413 -0.56 12.22 -12.17
C LEU A 413 -1.05 10.86 -11.69
N ALA A 414 -0.27 10.17 -10.83
CA ALA A 414 -0.67 8.90 -10.24
C ALA A 414 -2.02 8.99 -9.51
N LEU A 415 -2.17 10.04 -8.69
CA LEU A 415 -3.40 10.27 -7.93
C LEU A 415 -4.58 10.65 -8.82
N CYS A 416 -4.37 11.49 -9.84
CA CYS A 416 -5.43 11.83 -10.80
C CYS A 416 -5.91 10.60 -11.55
N LEU A 417 -5.00 9.71 -11.98
CA LEU A 417 -5.38 8.47 -12.67
C LEU A 417 -6.12 7.49 -11.76
N CYS A 418 -5.76 7.39 -10.49
CA CYS A 418 -6.55 6.65 -9.50
C CYS A 418 -7.98 7.18 -9.39
N MET A 419 -8.13 8.51 -9.27
CA MET A 419 -9.44 9.16 -9.15
C MET A 419 -10.30 8.97 -10.40
N ILE A 420 -9.71 9.14 -11.58
CA ILE A 420 -10.40 8.95 -12.85
C ILE A 420 -10.82 7.50 -13.02
N ASN A 421 -9.93 6.54 -12.74
CA ASN A 421 -10.27 5.14 -12.88
C ASN A 421 -11.47 4.74 -12.01
N PHE A 422 -11.59 5.33 -10.81
CA PHE A 422 -12.68 5.00 -9.89
C PHE A 422 -13.97 5.78 -10.16
N TYR A 423 -13.89 7.10 -10.37
CA TYR A 423 -15.06 7.97 -10.48
C TYR A 423 -15.45 8.35 -11.91
N HIS A 424 -14.52 8.39 -12.87
CA HIS A 424 -14.75 9.01 -14.18
C HIS A 424 -14.27 8.13 -15.35
N GLY A 425 -15.18 7.44 -16.02
CA GLY A 425 -14.90 6.77 -17.31
C GLY A 425 -13.97 5.56 -17.23
N GLY A 426 -13.51 5.16 -16.03
CA GLY A 426 -12.71 3.96 -15.80
C GLY A 426 -11.43 3.92 -16.63
N LEU A 427 -11.11 2.74 -17.16
CA LEU A 427 -9.94 2.54 -18.03
C LEU A 427 -9.94 3.44 -19.28
N LYS A 428 -11.12 3.75 -19.84
CA LYS A 428 -11.23 4.67 -20.99
C LYS A 428 -10.88 6.10 -20.60
N GLY A 429 -11.26 6.51 -19.39
CA GLY A 429 -10.89 7.80 -18.81
C GLY A 429 -9.38 7.92 -18.61
N VAL A 430 -8.75 6.88 -18.05
CA VAL A 430 -7.30 6.77 -17.88
C VAL A 430 -6.56 6.89 -19.22
N ALA A 431 -7.00 6.15 -20.24
CA ALA A 431 -6.43 6.20 -21.58
C ALA A 431 -6.56 7.60 -22.22
N HIS A 432 -7.72 8.23 -22.06
CA HIS A 432 -7.96 9.58 -22.59
C HIS A 432 -7.08 10.63 -21.91
N LEU A 433 -6.96 10.63 -20.58
CA LEU A 433 -6.06 11.57 -19.90
C LEU A 433 -4.59 11.34 -20.29
N TRP A 434 -4.16 10.09 -20.43
CA TRP A 434 -2.79 9.78 -20.84
C TRP A 434 -2.48 10.35 -22.23
N GLN A 435 -3.41 10.22 -23.18
CA GLN A 435 -3.25 10.81 -24.52
C GLN A 435 -3.06 12.33 -24.46
N GLU A 436 -3.92 13.03 -23.71
CA GLU A 436 -3.82 14.48 -23.54
C GLU A 436 -2.53 14.90 -22.82
N PHE A 437 -2.08 14.12 -21.82
CA PHE A 437 -0.81 14.34 -21.14
C PHE A 437 0.38 14.24 -22.10
N VAL A 438 0.42 13.22 -22.98
CA VAL A 438 1.49 13.06 -23.97
C VAL A 438 1.50 14.19 -25.00
N LEU A 439 0.32 14.65 -25.44
CA LEU A 439 0.19 15.81 -26.34
C LEU A 439 0.72 17.09 -25.67
N GLU A 440 0.41 17.30 -24.39
CA GLU A 440 0.92 18.43 -23.61
C GLU A 440 2.46 18.36 -23.45
N MET A 441 3.04 17.18 -23.22
CA MET A 441 4.52 17.02 -23.18
C MET A 441 5.17 17.39 -24.52
N ARG A 442 4.57 17.00 -25.64
CA ARG A 442 5.02 17.39 -26.99
C ARG A 442 4.91 18.90 -27.19
N PHE A 443 3.79 19.51 -26.81
CA PHE A 443 3.58 20.96 -26.88
C PHE A 443 4.65 21.73 -26.10
N ARG A 444 4.99 21.27 -24.88
CA ARG A 444 6.02 21.90 -24.04
C ARG A 444 7.41 21.80 -24.64
N TRP A 445 7.77 20.65 -25.22
CA TRP A 445 9.04 20.48 -25.93
C TRP A 445 9.16 21.42 -27.14
N GLU A 446 8.10 21.53 -27.95
CA GLU A 446 8.08 22.38 -29.15
C GLU A 446 8.20 23.87 -28.79
N ASN A 447 7.54 24.30 -27.71
CA ASN A 447 7.48 25.71 -27.28
C ASN A 447 8.52 26.10 -26.22
N ASN A 448 9.43 25.21 -25.84
CA ASN A 448 10.44 25.44 -24.80
C ASN A 448 9.82 25.79 -23.42
N PHE A 449 8.75 25.12 -23.00
CA PHE A 449 8.21 25.26 -21.65
C PHE A 449 8.74 24.15 -20.74
N LEU A 450 9.30 24.52 -19.58
CA LEU A 450 9.75 23.53 -18.60
C LEU A 450 8.54 22.85 -17.96
N ILE A 451 8.69 21.57 -17.60
CA ILE A 451 7.66 20.80 -16.92
C ILE A 451 7.71 21.13 -15.42
N PRO A 452 6.59 21.55 -14.78
CA PRO A 452 6.55 21.94 -13.38
C PRO A 452 6.70 20.73 -12.45
N GLY A 453 7.19 20.97 -11.23
CA GLY A 453 7.27 19.93 -10.18
C GLY A 453 8.36 18.88 -10.43
N LEU A 454 9.40 19.20 -11.20
CA LEU A 454 10.59 18.39 -11.39
C LEU A 454 11.82 19.18 -10.95
N ALA A 455 12.77 18.53 -10.27
CA ALA A 455 14.05 19.15 -9.92
C ALA A 455 14.89 19.39 -11.18
N SER A 456 15.65 20.49 -11.21
CA SER A 456 16.63 20.77 -12.27
C SER A 456 17.90 19.93 -12.07
N GLY A 457 18.58 19.59 -13.16
CA GLY A 457 19.76 18.71 -13.15
C GLY A 457 19.47 17.30 -13.68
N PRO A 458 20.42 16.36 -13.53
CA PRO A 458 20.32 15.02 -14.11
C PRO A 458 19.20 14.18 -13.46
N PRO A 459 18.67 13.16 -14.18
CA PRO A 459 17.64 12.26 -13.65
C PRO A 459 18.05 11.60 -12.33
N ASP A 460 17.13 11.57 -11.36
CA ASP A 460 17.37 10.93 -10.06
C ASP A 460 17.01 9.44 -10.11
N LEU A 461 18.04 8.59 -10.05
CA LEU A 461 17.91 7.13 -10.13
C LEU A 461 17.15 6.51 -8.94
N ARG A 462 16.89 7.28 -7.87
CA ARG A 462 16.08 6.84 -6.72
C ARG A 462 14.57 6.92 -7.02
N CYS A 463 14.17 7.69 -8.02
CA CYS A 463 12.76 7.87 -8.39
C CYS A 463 12.28 6.83 -9.40
N CYS A 464 10.97 6.71 -9.60
CA CYS A 464 10.41 5.83 -10.63
C CYS A 464 10.86 6.22 -12.05
N LEU A 465 10.92 5.24 -12.97
CA LEU A 465 11.42 5.45 -14.33
C LEU A 465 10.66 6.55 -15.09
N LEU A 466 9.34 6.63 -14.93
CA LEU A 466 8.55 7.68 -15.57
C LEU A 466 8.96 9.08 -15.09
N HIS A 467 9.27 9.25 -13.79
CA HIS A 467 9.79 10.51 -13.26
C HIS A 467 11.15 10.85 -13.87
N GLN A 468 12.04 9.86 -13.97
CA GLN A 468 13.37 10.03 -14.59
C GLN A 468 13.26 10.44 -16.07
N LYS A 469 12.31 9.88 -16.82
CA LYS A 469 12.05 10.25 -18.22
C LYS A 469 11.56 11.69 -18.36
N LEU A 470 10.67 12.13 -17.48
CA LEU A 470 10.22 13.52 -17.46
C LEU A 470 11.35 14.49 -17.06
N GLN A 471 12.22 14.10 -16.12
CA GLN A 471 13.44 14.86 -15.80
C GLN A 471 14.37 14.97 -17.00
N MET A 472 14.58 13.85 -17.73
CA MET A 472 15.36 13.85 -18.97
C MET A 472 14.81 14.83 -20.01
N LEU A 473 13.48 14.90 -20.17
CA LEU A 473 12.84 15.85 -21.07
C LEU A 473 13.09 17.30 -20.63
N ASN A 474 13.03 17.61 -19.34
CA ASN A 474 13.43 18.92 -18.82
C ASN A 474 14.90 19.24 -19.10
N CYS A 475 15.83 18.29 -18.92
CA CYS A 475 17.24 18.49 -19.29
C CYS A 475 17.40 18.83 -20.78
N CYS A 476 16.64 18.16 -21.65
CA CYS A 476 16.66 18.46 -23.08
C CYS A 476 16.15 19.88 -23.37
N ILE A 477 15.07 20.30 -22.71
CA ILE A 477 14.49 21.65 -22.88
C ILE A 477 15.46 22.73 -22.39
N GLU A 478 16.10 22.54 -21.24
CA GLU A 478 17.13 23.44 -20.71
C GLU A 478 18.29 23.60 -21.70
N ARG A 479 18.78 22.50 -22.28
CA ARG A 479 19.86 22.53 -23.28
C ARG A 479 19.45 23.16 -24.61
N LYS A 480 18.21 22.92 -25.06
CA LYS A 480 17.64 23.57 -26.24
C LYS A 480 17.52 25.09 -26.03
N LYS A 481 17.04 25.53 -24.86
CA LYS A 481 16.99 26.96 -24.48
C LYS A 481 18.37 27.60 -24.49
N ALA A 482 19.35 27.01 -23.80
CA ALA A 482 20.71 27.53 -23.76
C ALA A 482 21.35 27.65 -25.17
N ARG A 483 21.03 26.70 -26.06
CA ARG A 483 21.47 26.73 -27.47
C ARG A 483 20.79 27.84 -28.27
N ASP A 484 19.49 28.03 -28.11
CA ASP A 484 18.73 29.08 -28.81
C ASP A 484 19.12 30.48 -28.32
N GLU A 485 19.41 30.63 -27.03
CA GLU A 485 19.96 31.85 -26.43
C GLU A 485 21.39 32.15 -26.92
N GLY A 486 22.25 31.14 -26.99
CA GLY A 486 23.61 31.26 -27.53
C GLY A 486 23.67 31.64 -29.01
N LYS A 487 22.67 31.24 -29.81
CA LYS A 487 22.53 31.70 -31.20
C LYS A 487 22.12 33.17 -31.27
N LYS A 488 21.22 33.62 -30.41
CA LYS A 488 20.76 35.02 -30.36
C LYS A 488 21.87 35.99 -29.93
N SER A 489 22.74 35.61 -28.98
CA SER A 489 23.89 36.43 -28.58
C SER A 489 24.98 36.51 -29.64
N SER A 490 25.23 35.44 -30.41
CA SER A 490 26.19 35.46 -31.52
C SER A 490 25.74 36.31 -32.72
N ALA A 491 24.42 36.52 -32.88
CA ALA A 491 23.87 37.35 -33.95
C ALA A 491 23.88 38.85 -33.61
N SER A 492 23.90 39.23 -32.31
CA SER A 492 23.88 40.65 -31.89
C SER A 492 25.24 41.34 -31.93
N ASP A 493 26.36 40.59 -31.96
CA ASP A 493 27.72 41.17 -31.94
C ASP A 493 28.20 41.68 -33.32
N ASN A 494 27.42 41.50 -34.39
CA ASN A 494 27.75 41.98 -35.74
C ASN A 494 27.10 43.33 -36.12
N VAL A 495 26.49 44.06 -35.19
CA VAL A 495 26.03 45.44 -35.43
C VAL A 495 26.70 46.38 -34.44
N THR A 496 27.90 46.85 -34.80
CA THR A 496 28.66 47.83 -34.02
C THR A 496 28.17 49.27 -34.27
N ASN A 497 28.18 50.05 -33.18
CA ASN A 497 28.52 51.48 -33.08
C ASN A 497 27.55 52.55 -33.59
N ILE A 498 26.79 53.17 -32.66
CA ILE A 498 26.67 54.64 -32.53
C ILE A 498 26.61 55.03 -31.02
N TYR A 499 27.31 56.11 -30.67
CA TYR A 499 27.64 56.68 -29.35
C TYR A 499 26.46 57.15 -28.46
N PRO A 500 26.71 57.42 -27.15
CA PRO A 500 25.71 57.55 -26.08
C PRO A 500 25.40 59.00 -25.67
N GLY A 501 24.24 59.19 -25.05
CA GLY A 501 23.85 60.35 -24.22
C GLY A 501 22.34 60.51 -24.21
N ASP A 502 21.64 60.95 -23.17
CA ASP A 502 21.90 61.21 -21.76
C ASP A 502 20.49 61.43 -21.15
N ALA A 503 20.34 61.05 -19.87
CA ALA A 503 19.35 61.50 -18.88
C ALA A 503 17.83 61.60 -19.22
N GLY A 504 17.04 60.87 -18.43
CA GLY A 504 16.08 61.54 -17.52
C GLY A 504 14.58 61.18 -17.59
N LYS A 505 14.16 60.35 -16.63
CA LYS A 505 12.95 60.46 -15.78
C LYS A 505 11.53 60.50 -16.42
N ALA A 506 10.82 59.40 -16.14
CA ALA A 506 9.58 59.29 -15.36
C ALA A 506 8.27 59.94 -15.86
N GLY A 507 7.25 59.07 -15.96
CA GLY A 507 5.98 59.30 -15.27
C GLY A 507 4.77 59.68 -16.12
N ASP A 508 4.04 58.65 -16.57
CA ASP A 508 2.57 58.49 -16.43
C ASP A 508 1.62 59.66 -16.76
N HIS A 509 0.82 59.53 -17.83
CA HIS A 509 -0.53 58.91 -17.81
C HIS A 509 -1.43 59.39 -18.98
N LEU A 510 -2.00 58.39 -19.69
CA LEU A 510 -3.39 58.24 -20.15
C LEU A 510 -4.02 59.17 -21.23
N GLY A 511 -3.94 58.71 -22.50
CA GLY A 511 -5.02 58.40 -23.47
C GLY A 511 -6.00 59.50 -23.99
N PRO A 512 -6.87 59.20 -24.99
CA PRO A 512 -6.74 58.27 -26.12
C PRO A 512 -7.20 58.86 -27.50
N ASP A 513 -7.08 58.00 -28.53
CA ASP A 513 -7.82 57.91 -29.80
C ASP A 513 -7.40 58.63 -31.11
N ASP A 514 -7.18 57.74 -32.09
CA ASP A 514 -7.59 57.75 -33.51
C ASP A 514 -6.85 58.58 -34.57
N LEU A 515 -6.11 57.88 -35.46
CA LEU A 515 -6.51 57.62 -36.87
C LEU A 515 -5.39 56.98 -37.73
N LYS A 516 -5.74 55.86 -38.37
CA LYS A 516 -5.43 55.35 -39.74
C LYS A 516 -4.00 55.44 -40.31
N GLU A 517 -3.52 54.28 -40.79
CA GLU A 517 -2.70 54.20 -42.00
C GLU A 517 -3.10 53.05 -42.93
N THR A 518 -3.05 53.35 -44.23
CA THR A 518 -3.13 52.48 -45.40
C THR A 518 -1.76 51.91 -45.71
N ASP A 519 -1.66 50.69 -46.26
CA ASP A 519 -0.40 50.31 -46.90
C ASP A 519 -0.51 49.42 -48.15
N LYS A 520 0.46 49.64 -49.05
CA LYS A 520 0.65 49.02 -50.37
C LYS A 520 1.83 48.04 -50.32
N ASP A 521 1.52 46.80 -50.70
CA ASP A 521 2.29 45.82 -51.49
C ASP A 521 3.80 46.03 -51.76
N LYS A 522 4.59 44.97 -51.46
CA LYS A 522 5.47 44.26 -52.41
C LYS A 522 6.04 42.95 -51.83
N GLY A 523 5.98 41.87 -52.63
CA GLY A 523 6.50 40.51 -52.37
C GLY A 523 8.03 40.39 -52.35
N GLU A 524 8.64 39.25 -51.99
CA GLU A 524 8.59 37.99 -52.75
C GLU A 524 9.02 36.73 -51.96
N VAL A 525 8.34 35.62 -52.29
CA VAL A 525 8.79 34.23 -52.49
C VAL A 525 9.37 33.42 -51.30
N GLY A 526 8.56 32.51 -50.78
CA GLY A 526 8.98 31.28 -50.10
C GLY A 526 8.40 30.05 -50.82
N LYS A 527 9.26 29.12 -51.23
CA LYS A 527 8.90 27.84 -51.87
C LYS A 527 8.62 26.77 -50.80
N SER A 528 7.58 25.98 -51.04
CA SER A 528 7.11 24.83 -50.27
C SER A 528 7.99 23.59 -50.52
N TRP A 529 8.19 22.78 -49.48
CA TRP A 529 8.78 21.44 -49.52
C TRP A 529 7.95 20.49 -48.64
N ASP A 530 6.86 19.98 -49.19
CA ASP A 530 6.25 18.71 -48.77
C ASP A 530 6.85 17.61 -49.67
N SER A 531 7.56 16.63 -49.11
CA SER A 531 7.78 15.27 -49.67
C SER A 531 9.05 14.62 -49.11
N TRP A 532 8.97 13.79 -48.06
CA TRP A 532 9.84 12.62 -47.80
C TRP A 532 9.02 11.71 -46.86
N SER A 533 8.34 10.65 -47.29
CA SER A 533 8.83 9.39 -47.88
C SER A 533 9.94 8.73 -47.05
N ASP A 534 9.52 7.65 -46.42
CA ASP A 534 10.23 6.52 -45.83
C ASP A 534 11.61 6.22 -46.45
N SER A 535 12.66 6.46 -45.66
CA SER A 535 13.97 5.78 -45.76
C SER A 535 14.76 6.01 -44.47
N GLU A 536 14.76 5.02 -43.58
CA GLU A 536 15.78 4.88 -42.54
C GLU A 536 17.13 4.58 -43.20
N GLU A 537 17.92 5.60 -43.54
CA GLU A 537 19.38 5.57 -43.65
C GLU A 537 19.88 6.93 -44.19
N GLU A 538 20.90 7.49 -43.54
CA GLU A 538 21.71 8.64 -44.00
C GLU A 538 21.00 10.00 -44.18
N PHE A 539 20.76 10.72 -43.08
CA PHE A 539 20.67 12.19 -43.14
C PHE A 539 21.95 12.84 -42.59
N PHE A 540 22.89 13.11 -43.50
CA PHE A 540 24.00 14.04 -43.30
C PHE A 540 23.43 15.47 -43.30
N GLU A 541 23.43 16.17 -42.16
CA GLU A 541 23.21 17.62 -42.17
C GLU A 541 24.45 18.36 -42.64
N CYS A 542 24.21 19.27 -43.59
CA CYS A 542 25.16 19.93 -44.47
C CYS A 542 26.33 20.66 -43.80
N LEU A 543 27.48 20.43 -44.41
CA LEU A 543 28.60 21.34 -44.53
C LEU A 543 28.13 22.70 -45.08
N SER A 544 28.14 23.74 -44.26
CA SER A 544 28.32 25.11 -44.73
C SER A 544 29.40 25.75 -43.86
N ASP A 545 30.65 25.52 -44.27
CA ASP A 545 31.83 26.39 -44.05
C ASP A 545 33.14 25.68 -44.50
N THR A 546 33.09 24.82 -45.52
CA THR A 546 34.31 24.14 -46.04
C THR A 546 34.38 24.08 -47.56
N GLU A 547 33.93 25.14 -48.23
CA GLU A 547 34.25 25.41 -49.64
C GLU A 547 35.27 26.54 -49.79
N GLU A 548 36.44 26.43 -49.15
CA GLU A 548 37.65 27.08 -49.63
C GLU A 548 38.86 26.22 -49.27
N LEU A 549 39.14 25.17 -50.06
CA LEU A 549 40.48 24.60 -50.29
C LEU A 549 40.39 23.22 -50.97
N LYS A 550 39.97 23.15 -52.24
CA LYS A 550 40.48 22.12 -53.16
C LYS A 550 40.57 22.65 -54.59
N GLY A 551 41.80 22.95 -55.01
CA GLY A 551 42.20 23.14 -56.40
C GLY A 551 43.47 22.34 -56.70
N ASN A 552 43.29 21.04 -56.95
CA ASN A 552 44.08 20.08 -57.73
C ASN A 552 45.63 20.16 -57.84
N GLY A 553 46.26 19.00 -57.57
CA GLY A 553 47.23 18.44 -58.54
C GLY A 553 48.47 17.72 -57.99
N GLN A 554 48.40 16.37 -58.01
CA GLN A 554 49.50 15.40 -58.20
C GLN A 554 50.61 15.16 -57.15
N GLU A 555 50.73 13.87 -56.87
CA GLU A 555 51.77 13.08 -56.19
C GLU A 555 53.14 13.72 -55.92
N SER A 556 53.60 13.61 -54.66
CA SER A 556 54.91 13.03 -54.37
C SER A 556 55.02 12.66 -52.89
N GLY A 557 55.42 11.42 -52.61
CA GLY A 557 55.70 10.96 -51.25
C GLY A 557 56.87 11.72 -50.64
N LYS A 558 56.67 12.28 -49.45
CA LYS A 558 57.74 12.65 -48.51
C LYS A 558 57.25 12.49 -47.08
N LYS A 559 58.00 11.70 -46.31
CA LYS A 559 57.90 11.50 -44.86
C LYS A 559 57.66 12.85 -44.16
N GLY A 560 56.58 12.93 -43.38
CA GLY A 560 56.26 14.09 -42.56
C GLY A 560 57.36 14.33 -41.51
N GLY A 561 58.08 15.44 -41.68
CA GLY A 561 58.91 16.03 -40.65
C GLY A 561 58.09 16.99 -39.77
N PRO A 562 58.63 17.39 -38.59
CA PRO A 562 57.89 18.05 -37.50
C PRO A 562 57.69 19.56 -37.72
N LYS A 563 56.99 19.97 -38.80
CA LYS A 563 56.77 21.40 -39.11
C LYS A 563 55.31 21.87 -39.21
N GLU A 564 54.31 21.02 -38.96
CA GLU A 564 52.89 21.45 -38.96
C GLU A 564 52.32 21.85 -37.58
N MET A 565 53.03 21.63 -36.47
CA MET A 565 52.53 22.01 -35.13
C MET A 565 52.61 23.51 -34.80
N ALA A 566 53.21 24.34 -35.67
CA ALA A 566 53.58 25.72 -35.31
C ALA A 566 52.45 26.77 -35.44
N ASN A 567 51.27 26.43 -35.98
CA ASN A 567 50.20 27.43 -36.28
C ASN A 567 48.80 27.06 -35.74
N LEU A 568 48.68 26.27 -34.67
CA LEU A 568 47.39 26.07 -34.00
C LEU A 568 47.13 27.25 -33.04
N ARG A 569 46.16 28.12 -33.38
CA ARG A 569 45.71 29.15 -32.46
C ARG A 569 44.99 28.49 -31.28
N PRO A 570 45.30 28.86 -30.03
CA PRO A 570 44.61 28.30 -28.88
C PRO A 570 43.15 28.73 -28.83
N GLU A 571 42.23 27.77 -28.69
CA GLU A 571 40.79 28.00 -28.60
C GLU A 571 40.19 27.25 -27.40
N GLY A 572 39.09 27.75 -26.83
CA GLY A 572 38.34 27.04 -25.78
C GLY A 572 38.98 27.05 -24.38
N ARG A 573 39.67 28.14 -24.00
CA ARG A 573 40.26 28.32 -22.65
C ARG A 573 39.23 28.90 -21.67
N LEU A 574 39.11 28.33 -20.47
CA LEU A 574 38.34 28.88 -19.35
C LEU A 574 39.16 29.91 -18.56
N TYR A 575 40.17 29.43 -17.82
CA TYR A 575 41.10 30.25 -17.05
C TYR A 575 42.46 29.54 -16.92
N GLN A 576 43.49 30.29 -16.54
CA GLN A 576 44.85 29.75 -16.35
C GLN A 576 44.90 28.87 -15.09
N HIS A 577 45.51 27.69 -15.19
CA HIS A 577 45.64 26.73 -14.09
C HIS A 577 46.74 27.14 -13.11
N GLY A 578 46.49 28.16 -12.28
CA GLY A 578 47.41 28.60 -11.23
C GLY A 578 48.84 28.86 -11.75
N LYS A 579 49.85 28.25 -11.10
CA LYS A 579 51.28 28.36 -11.45
C LYS A 579 51.79 27.25 -12.39
N LEU A 580 50.92 26.37 -12.88
CA LEU A 580 51.33 25.23 -13.70
C LEU A 580 51.68 25.67 -15.13
N THR A 581 52.82 25.20 -15.63
CA THR A 581 53.28 25.39 -17.00
C THR A 581 53.39 24.05 -17.72
N LEU A 582 53.22 24.09 -19.04
CA LEU A 582 53.44 22.95 -19.93
C LEU A 582 54.91 22.49 -19.86
N LEU A 583 55.12 21.17 -19.88
CA LEU A 583 56.43 20.56 -19.64
C LEU A 583 57.48 20.88 -20.72
N HIS A 584 57.05 21.04 -21.97
CA HIS A 584 57.97 21.16 -23.11
C HIS A 584 58.32 22.60 -23.52
N ASN A 585 57.37 23.53 -23.45
CA ASN A 585 57.53 24.90 -23.93
C ASN A 585 57.48 25.96 -22.80
N GLY A 586 57.17 25.57 -21.55
CA GLY A 586 57.12 26.47 -20.40
C GLY A 586 55.98 27.50 -20.44
N GLU A 587 55.04 27.38 -21.39
CA GLU A 587 53.87 28.24 -21.44
C GLU A 587 52.89 27.93 -20.30
N PRO A 588 52.08 28.89 -19.85
CA PRO A 588 51.04 28.64 -18.84
C PRO A 588 50.03 27.59 -19.31
N LEU A 589 49.70 26.64 -18.44
CA LEU A 589 48.66 25.66 -18.70
C LEU A 589 47.28 26.31 -18.49
N TYR A 590 46.39 26.16 -19.47
CA TYR A 590 45.02 26.66 -19.42
C TYR A 590 44.03 25.52 -19.24
N ILE A 591 43.02 25.71 -18.39
CA ILE A 591 41.92 24.76 -18.24
C ILE A 591 41.02 24.87 -19.47
N PRO A 592 40.78 23.77 -20.20
CA PRO A 592 39.90 23.79 -21.36
C PRO A 592 38.42 23.82 -20.94
N VAL A 593 37.57 24.39 -21.80
CA VAL A 593 36.12 24.15 -21.76
C VAL A 593 35.87 22.70 -22.21
N THR A 594 35.30 21.86 -21.34
CA THR A 594 34.93 20.48 -21.65
C THR A 594 33.42 20.34 -21.86
N GLN A 595 33.01 19.23 -22.47
CA GLN A 595 31.60 18.88 -22.57
C GLN A 595 31.14 18.23 -21.27
N GLU A 596 29.92 18.52 -20.84
CA GLU A 596 29.31 17.80 -19.72
C GLU A 596 28.98 16.36 -20.14
N PRO A 597 29.15 15.37 -19.25
CA PRO A 597 28.66 14.02 -19.47
C PRO A 597 27.16 13.99 -19.79
N ALA A 598 26.75 13.05 -20.64
CA ALA A 598 25.35 12.85 -20.94
C ALA A 598 24.62 12.35 -19.67
N PRO A 599 23.53 13.02 -19.23
CA PRO A 599 22.66 12.48 -18.20
C PRO A 599 22.07 11.16 -18.70
N MET A 600 21.78 10.26 -17.77
CA MET A 600 21.26 8.93 -18.09
C MET A 600 20.12 8.57 -17.17
N THR A 601 19.09 7.93 -17.72
CA THR A 601 18.03 7.28 -16.94
C THR A 601 18.43 5.83 -16.65
N GLU A 602 17.74 5.22 -15.68
CA GLU A 602 18.03 3.87 -15.21
C GLU A 602 17.99 2.81 -16.31
N ASP A 603 17.01 2.88 -17.21
CA ASP A 603 16.89 1.95 -18.34
C ASP A 603 18.05 2.07 -19.34
N LEU A 604 18.57 3.28 -19.56
CA LEU A 604 19.78 3.46 -20.37
C LEU A 604 21.02 2.89 -19.68
N LEU A 605 21.11 2.98 -18.34
CA LEU A 605 22.19 2.36 -17.58
C LEU A 605 22.11 0.83 -17.62
N GLU A 606 20.90 0.28 -17.50
CA GLU A 606 20.66 -1.16 -17.61
C GLU A 606 21.02 -1.66 -19.01
N GLU A 607 20.56 -0.98 -20.08
CA GLU A 607 20.91 -1.31 -21.46
C GLU A 607 22.42 -1.26 -21.69
N GLN A 608 23.10 -0.22 -21.22
CA GLN A 608 24.57 -0.15 -21.31
C GLN A 608 25.23 -1.31 -20.55
N SER A 609 24.76 -1.63 -19.35
CA SER A 609 25.30 -2.75 -18.58
C SER A 609 25.11 -4.10 -19.28
N GLU A 610 23.96 -4.31 -19.92
CA GLU A 610 23.68 -5.51 -20.72
C GLU A 610 24.58 -5.61 -21.94
N VAL A 611 24.77 -4.51 -22.67
CA VAL A 611 25.67 -4.48 -23.83
C VAL A 611 27.11 -4.79 -23.39
N LEU A 612 27.56 -4.20 -22.29
CA LEU A 612 28.89 -4.46 -21.72
C LEU A 612 29.03 -5.92 -21.22
N ALA A 613 27.97 -6.52 -20.69
CA ALA A 613 27.94 -7.92 -20.27
C ALA A 613 27.97 -8.88 -21.46
N LYS A 614 27.20 -8.60 -22.53
CA LYS A 614 27.16 -9.38 -23.78
C LYS A 614 28.53 -9.43 -24.47
N LEU A 615 29.35 -8.38 -24.33
CA LEU A 615 30.71 -8.31 -24.88
C LEU A 615 31.70 -9.30 -24.23
N GLY A 616 31.39 -9.90 -23.07
CA GLY A 616 32.18 -10.98 -22.45
C GLY A 616 33.60 -10.60 -21.98
N THR A 617 34.29 -11.45 -21.22
CA THR A 617 35.61 -11.12 -20.63
C THR A 617 36.81 -11.40 -21.55
N SER A 618 36.59 -11.56 -22.86
CA SER A 618 37.70 -11.74 -23.81
C SER A 618 38.58 -10.49 -23.89
N ALA A 619 39.83 -10.63 -24.31
CA ALA A 619 40.73 -9.49 -24.50
C ALA A 619 40.17 -8.46 -25.51
N GLU A 620 39.53 -8.96 -26.57
CA GLU A 620 38.86 -8.14 -27.59
C GLU A 620 37.60 -7.45 -27.04
N GLY A 621 36.80 -8.17 -26.25
CA GLY A 621 35.63 -7.61 -25.55
C GLY A 621 36.02 -6.57 -24.49
N ALA A 622 37.14 -6.75 -23.80
CA ALA A 622 37.66 -5.76 -22.85
C ALA A 622 38.14 -4.47 -23.54
N HIS A 623 38.82 -4.59 -24.68
CA HIS A 623 39.24 -3.44 -25.50
C HIS A 623 38.01 -2.67 -26.04
N LEU A 624 37.01 -3.39 -26.56
CA LEU A 624 35.79 -2.78 -27.08
C LEU A 624 34.96 -2.09 -25.98
N ARG A 625 34.78 -2.72 -24.80
CA ARG A 625 34.11 -2.08 -23.66
C ARG A 625 34.74 -0.77 -23.27
N ALA A 626 36.06 -0.77 -23.12
CA ALA A 626 36.77 0.40 -22.67
C ALA A 626 36.80 1.50 -23.76
N ARG A 627 36.71 1.13 -25.05
CA ARG A 627 36.52 2.09 -26.15
C ARG A 627 35.11 2.70 -26.16
N MET A 628 34.08 1.92 -25.83
CA MET A 628 32.71 2.45 -25.68
C MET A 628 32.61 3.42 -24.50
N GLN A 629 33.39 3.19 -23.44
CA GLN A 629 33.44 4.05 -22.25
C GLN A 629 34.41 5.24 -22.37
N SER A 630 35.24 5.31 -23.41
CA SER A 630 36.28 6.36 -23.56
C SER A 630 35.79 7.64 -24.26
N ALA A 631 34.50 7.76 -24.60
CA ALA A 631 33.98 8.91 -25.35
C ALA A 631 34.18 10.25 -24.62
N CYS A 632 33.91 10.30 -23.31
CA CYS A 632 34.17 11.48 -22.48
C CYS A 632 35.67 11.81 -22.43
N LEU A 633 36.49 10.78 -22.16
CA LEU A 633 37.96 10.93 -22.11
C LEU A 633 38.52 11.49 -23.42
N LEU A 634 38.05 10.98 -24.56
CA LEU A 634 38.47 11.45 -25.88
C LEU A 634 38.06 12.90 -26.10
N SER A 635 36.82 13.28 -25.79
CA SER A 635 36.34 14.67 -25.88
C SER A 635 37.16 15.61 -24.98
N ASP A 636 37.50 15.19 -23.76
CA ASP A 636 38.31 15.98 -22.83
C ASP A 636 39.75 16.16 -23.33
N MET A 637 40.35 15.11 -23.92
CA MET A 637 41.68 15.17 -24.55
C MET A 637 41.69 16.10 -25.77
N GLU A 638 40.64 16.06 -26.60
CA GLU A 638 40.50 16.96 -27.75
C GLU A 638 40.41 18.43 -27.31
N SER A 639 39.59 18.71 -26.29
CA SER A 639 39.43 20.04 -25.70
C SER A 639 40.74 20.55 -25.08
N PHE A 640 41.46 19.68 -24.37
CA PHE A 640 42.74 20.04 -23.76
C PHE A 640 43.81 20.38 -24.79
N LYS A 641 43.92 19.60 -25.87
CA LYS A 641 44.85 19.88 -26.99
C LYS A 641 44.50 21.19 -27.71
N ALA A 642 43.22 21.53 -27.84
CA ALA A 642 42.79 22.80 -28.44
C ALA A 642 43.13 24.02 -27.56
N ALA A 643 42.97 23.90 -26.25
CA ALA A 643 43.29 24.96 -25.29
C ALA A 643 44.81 25.14 -25.10
N ASN A 644 45.57 24.06 -25.18
CA ASN A 644 47.02 24.03 -24.93
C ASN A 644 47.80 23.46 -26.12
N PRO A 645 48.07 24.26 -27.17
CA PRO A 645 48.92 23.83 -28.27
C PRO A 645 50.32 23.41 -27.78
N GLY A 646 50.80 22.25 -28.24
CA GLY A 646 52.11 21.72 -27.84
C GLY A 646 52.16 20.96 -26.51
N CYS A 647 51.01 20.67 -25.89
CA CYS A 647 50.93 19.83 -24.70
C CYS A 647 51.30 18.37 -24.96
N SER A 648 51.80 17.68 -23.94
CA SER A 648 52.01 16.22 -23.94
C SER A 648 50.94 15.49 -23.12
N LEU A 649 50.93 14.16 -23.17
CA LEU A 649 50.01 13.34 -22.38
C LEU A 649 50.23 13.55 -20.88
N GLU A 650 51.47 13.76 -20.45
CA GLU A 650 51.84 14.06 -19.07
C GLU A 650 51.20 15.37 -18.59
N ASP A 651 51.15 16.40 -19.45
CA ASP A 651 50.45 17.67 -19.13
C ASP A 651 48.95 17.46 -18.93
N PHE A 652 48.33 16.59 -19.74
CA PHE A 652 46.92 16.22 -19.58
C PHE A 652 46.68 15.44 -18.29
N VAL A 653 47.52 14.45 -17.98
CA VAL A 653 47.38 13.63 -16.75
C VAL A 653 47.56 14.50 -15.50
N ARG A 654 48.50 15.46 -15.50
CA ARG A 654 48.68 16.42 -14.39
C ARG A 654 47.42 17.23 -14.09
N TRP A 655 46.59 17.49 -15.10
CA TRP A 655 45.32 18.21 -14.94
C TRP A 655 44.15 17.26 -14.64
N TYR A 656 44.01 16.19 -15.42
CA TYR A 656 42.83 15.32 -15.44
C TYR A 656 42.86 14.20 -14.40
N SER A 657 44.05 13.66 -14.10
CA SER A 657 44.26 12.67 -13.03
C SER A 657 45.58 12.94 -12.29
N PRO A 658 45.64 13.96 -11.42
CA PRO A 658 46.88 14.34 -10.72
C PRO A 658 47.48 13.21 -9.88
N ARG A 659 46.67 12.23 -9.46
CA ARG A 659 47.11 11.03 -8.71
C ARG A 659 47.94 10.06 -9.56
N ASP A 660 47.83 10.13 -10.88
CA ASP A 660 48.54 9.27 -11.83
C ASP A 660 49.86 9.90 -12.34
N TYR A 661 50.25 11.05 -11.79
CA TYR A 661 51.53 11.71 -12.04
C TYR A 661 52.37 11.69 -10.74
N VAL A 662 53.51 10.98 -10.76
CA VAL A 662 54.38 10.81 -9.60
C VAL A 662 55.57 11.75 -9.73
N GLU A 663 55.76 12.64 -8.76
CA GLU A 663 56.92 13.54 -8.70
C GLU A 663 57.96 12.95 -7.75
N GLU A 664 59.14 12.60 -8.29
CA GLU A 664 60.29 12.14 -7.51
C GLU A 664 61.37 13.24 -7.46
N GLU A 665 61.90 13.51 -6.26
CA GLU A 665 63.05 14.40 -6.10
C GLU A 665 64.33 13.66 -6.49
N VAL A 666 64.85 13.97 -7.67
CA VAL A 666 66.10 13.39 -8.17
C VAL A 666 67.20 14.44 -8.09
N ILE A 667 68.35 14.06 -7.55
CA ILE A 667 69.52 14.93 -7.51
C ILE A 667 70.17 14.87 -8.89
N ASP A 668 70.18 16.00 -9.60
CA ASP A 668 70.81 16.15 -10.91
C ASP A 668 72.33 15.90 -10.83
N GLU A 669 73.00 15.63 -11.94
CA GLU A 669 74.46 15.36 -12.01
C GLU A 669 75.31 16.55 -11.48
N LYS A 670 74.67 17.69 -11.24
CA LYS A 670 75.25 18.92 -10.67
C LYS A 670 74.95 19.12 -9.16
N GLY A 671 74.32 18.16 -8.50
CA GLY A 671 74.02 18.21 -7.06
C GLY A 671 72.79 19.05 -6.69
N ASN A 672 71.94 19.42 -7.65
CA ASN A 672 70.71 20.17 -7.40
C ASN A 672 69.52 19.21 -7.27
N VAL A 673 68.63 19.44 -6.30
CA VAL A 673 67.37 18.69 -6.18
C VAL A 673 66.43 19.16 -7.29
N VAL A 674 66.19 18.31 -8.29
CA VAL A 674 65.27 18.56 -9.39
C VAL A 674 64.09 17.60 -9.24
N LEU A 675 62.87 18.14 -9.15
CA LEU A 675 61.64 17.35 -9.17
C LEU A 675 61.44 16.80 -10.59
N LYS A 676 61.65 15.49 -10.76
CA LYS A 676 61.40 14.77 -12.02
C LYS A 676 60.06 14.06 -11.89
N GLY A 677 59.07 14.51 -12.65
CA GLY A 677 57.75 13.88 -12.71
C GLY A 677 57.71 12.76 -13.75
N GLU A 678 57.12 11.62 -13.39
CA GLU A 678 56.89 10.49 -14.30
C GLU A 678 55.45 9.94 -14.15
N LEU A 679 54.92 9.37 -15.24
CA LEU A 679 53.62 8.70 -15.22
C LEU A 679 53.64 7.47 -14.29
N SER A 680 52.51 7.21 -13.64
CA SER A 680 52.33 6.07 -12.73
C SER A 680 52.55 4.71 -13.44
N ALA A 681 52.86 3.66 -12.66
CA ALA A 681 53.08 2.32 -13.20
C ALA A 681 51.86 1.77 -13.97
N ARG A 682 50.64 2.19 -13.61
CA ARG A 682 49.39 1.85 -14.32
C ARG A 682 49.32 2.52 -15.70
N MET A 683 49.86 3.72 -15.83
CA MET A 683 49.87 4.47 -17.08
C MET A 683 50.95 3.99 -18.06
N LYS A 684 51.99 3.29 -17.57
CA LYS A 684 53.10 2.71 -18.35
C LYS A 684 52.83 1.27 -18.85
N ILE A 685 51.63 0.72 -18.61
CA ILE A 685 51.26 -0.64 -19.05
C ILE A 685 51.28 -0.71 -20.61
N PRO A 686 51.83 -1.77 -21.22
CA PRO A 686 51.78 -1.96 -22.67
C PRO A 686 50.32 -1.96 -23.18
N SER A 687 50.05 -1.23 -24.26
CA SER A 687 48.70 -1.04 -24.82
C SER A 687 47.73 -0.31 -23.88
N ASN A 688 48.21 0.73 -23.19
CA ASN A 688 47.35 1.62 -22.41
C ASN A 688 46.41 2.44 -23.32
N MET A 689 45.12 2.35 -23.07
CA MET A 689 44.08 3.04 -23.83
C MET A 689 44.12 4.55 -23.72
N TRP A 690 44.69 5.10 -22.66
CA TRP A 690 44.86 6.55 -22.55
C TRP A 690 45.88 7.07 -23.55
N VAL A 691 46.92 6.29 -23.82
CA VAL A 691 47.92 6.59 -24.84
C VAL A 691 47.29 6.44 -26.22
N GLU A 692 46.53 5.37 -26.46
CA GLU A 692 45.79 5.16 -27.72
C GLU A 692 44.79 6.30 -27.98
N ALA A 693 43.97 6.65 -26.98
CA ALA A 693 43.00 7.74 -27.06
C ALA A 693 43.69 9.08 -27.30
N TRP A 694 44.81 9.35 -26.61
CA TRP A 694 45.59 10.57 -26.79
C TRP A 694 46.15 10.69 -28.20
N GLU A 695 46.71 9.63 -28.78
CA GLU A 695 47.22 9.65 -30.16
C GLU A 695 46.09 9.87 -31.18
N THR A 696 44.88 9.36 -30.91
CA THR A 696 43.71 9.57 -31.79
C THR A 696 43.05 10.95 -31.64
N ALA A 697 43.19 11.61 -30.48
CA ALA A 697 42.52 12.86 -30.17
C ALA A 697 43.09 14.04 -30.99
N LYS A 698 42.20 14.78 -31.66
CA LYS A 698 42.54 15.96 -32.46
C LYS A 698 42.37 17.25 -31.64
N PRO A 699 43.12 18.34 -31.92
CA PRO A 699 42.96 19.62 -31.22
C PRO A 699 41.67 20.33 -31.68
N VAL A 700 40.53 19.95 -31.10
CA VAL A 700 39.21 20.50 -31.44
C VAL A 700 38.56 21.04 -30.16
N PRO A 701 38.13 22.32 -30.10
CA PRO A 701 37.47 22.87 -28.92
C PRO A 701 36.04 22.32 -28.77
N ALA A 702 35.53 22.22 -27.54
CA ALA A 702 34.22 21.64 -27.22
C ALA A 702 33.06 22.08 -28.14
N ARG A 703 33.01 23.37 -28.53
CA ARG A 703 31.97 23.91 -29.43
C ARG A 703 31.95 23.30 -30.84
N ARG A 704 33.08 22.75 -31.31
CA ARG A 704 33.25 22.13 -32.65
C ARG A 704 33.33 20.59 -32.57
N GLN A 705 33.35 20.02 -31.37
CA GLN A 705 33.35 18.59 -31.19
C GLN A 705 31.97 17.99 -31.45
N ARG A 706 31.92 16.68 -31.72
CA ARG A 706 30.67 15.94 -31.71
C ARG A 706 30.07 16.02 -30.30
N ARG A 707 28.78 16.33 -30.22
CA ARG A 707 28.07 16.42 -28.93
C ARG A 707 28.01 15.07 -28.25
N LEU A 708 28.40 15.02 -26.97
CA LEU A 708 28.20 13.83 -26.13
C LEU A 708 26.71 13.60 -25.81
N PHE A 709 25.93 14.69 -25.75
CA PHE A 709 24.49 14.65 -25.54
C PHE A 709 23.76 15.39 -26.66
N ASP A 710 22.86 14.67 -27.34
CA ASP A 710 21.98 15.23 -28.36
C ASP A 710 20.60 15.49 -27.74
N ASP A 711 20.33 16.76 -27.39
CA ASP A 711 19.08 17.20 -26.78
C ASP A 711 17.86 16.84 -27.63
N THR A 712 17.99 16.90 -28.97
CA THR A 712 16.86 16.65 -29.87
C THR A 712 16.54 15.17 -29.99
N ARG A 713 17.56 14.33 -30.16
CA ARG A 713 17.37 12.89 -30.29
C ARG A 713 16.90 12.25 -28.98
N GLU A 714 17.45 12.68 -27.84
CA GLU A 714 17.04 12.14 -26.55
C GLU A 714 15.63 12.60 -26.15
N ALA A 715 15.22 13.83 -26.49
CA ALA A 715 13.83 14.28 -26.30
C ALA A 715 12.82 13.46 -27.13
N GLU A 716 13.09 13.21 -28.41
CA GLU A 716 12.19 12.40 -29.26
C GLU A 716 12.11 10.95 -28.77
N LYS A 717 13.22 10.37 -28.29
CA LYS A 717 13.18 9.03 -27.65
C LYS A 717 12.26 9.01 -26.43
N VAL A 718 12.30 10.04 -25.58
CA VAL A 718 11.40 10.15 -24.42
C VAL A 718 9.95 10.31 -24.87
N LEU A 719 9.64 11.20 -25.82
CA LEU A 719 8.29 11.40 -26.33
C LEU A 719 7.72 10.15 -27.01
N HIS A 720 8.56 9.44 -27.78
CA HIS A 720 8.20 8.16 -28.39
C HIS A 720 7.93 7.08 -27.33
N TYR A 721 8.79 7.00 -26.31
CA TYR A 721 8.59 6.11 -25.17
C TYR A 721 7.22 6.36 -24.50
N LEU A 722 6.87 7.63 -24.24
CA LEU A 722 5.59 8.01 -23.63
C LEU A 722 4.39 7.67 -24.52
N ALA A 723 4.49 7.89 -25.84
CA ALA A 723 3.42 7.63 -26.79
C ALA A 723 3.11 6.13 -26.96
N ILE A 724 4.11 5.26 -26.86
CA ILE A 724 3.96 3.80 -27.00
C ILE A 724 3.46 3.14 -25.72
N GLN A 725 3.58 3.80 -24.55
CA GLN A 725 3.15 3.20 -23.27
C GLN A 725 1.69 2.76 -23.31
N LYS A 726 1.44 1.49 -22.99
CA LYS A 726 0.09 0.99 -22.74
C LYS A 726 -0.40 1.47 -21.38
N PRO A 727 -1.72 1.63 -21.16
CA PRO A 727 -2.24 2.02 -19.85
C PRO A 727 -1.82 1.08 -18.71
N ALA A 728 -1.65 -0.21 -19.00
CA ALA A 728 -1.13 -1.18 -18.03
C ALA A 728 0.33 -0.91 -17.63
N ASP A 729 1.18 -0.57 -18.59
CA ASP A 729 2.60 -0.27 -18.33
C ASP A 729 2.73 1.07 -17.62
N LEU A 730 1.94 2.08 -18.03
CA LEU A 730 1.80 3.34 -17.29
C LEU A 730 1.40 3.09 -15.83
N ALA A 731 0.37 2.27 -15.60
CA ALA A 731 -0.09 1.95 -14.25
C ALA A 731 1.00 1.25 -13.43
N ARG A 732 1.80 0.34 -14.03
CA ARG A 732 2.95 -0.27 -13.35
C ARG A 732 4.00 0.75 -12.94
N HIS A 733 4.33 1.72 -13.80
CA HIS A 733 5.28 2.78 -13.47
C HIS A 733 4.78 3.72 -12.37
N LEU A 734 3.46 3.90 -12.26
CA LEU A 734 2.83 4.78 -11.28
C LEU A 734 2.40 4.08 -10.00
N LEU A 735 2.29 2.75 -10.00
CA LEU A 735 1.87 1.95 -8.84
C LEU A 735 2.75 2.20 -7.59
N PRO A 736 4.08 2.34 -7.68
CA PRO A 736 4.89 2.74 -6.53
C PRO A 736 4.45 4.06 -5.90
N SER A 737 4.08 5.05 -6.72
CA SER A 737 3.57 6.35 -6.26
C SER A 737 2.19 6.24 -5.62
N VAL A 738 1.33 5.34 -6.13
CA VAL A 738 0.01 5.06 -5.54
C VAL A 738 0.13 4.36 -4.18
N ILE A 739 0.99 3.34 -4.08
CA ILE A 739 1.27 2.65 -2.80
C ILE A 739 1.90 3.61 -1.81
N HIS A 740 2.85 4.43 -2.25
CA HIS A 740 3.46 5.48 -1.44
C HIS A 740 2.40 6.43 -0.86
N ALA A 741 1.50 6.93 -1.70
CA ALA A 741 0.39 7.79 -1.27
C ALA A 741 -0.55 7.10 -0.29
N ALA A 742 -0.88 5.83 -0.52
CA ALA A 742 -1.74 5.05 0.36
C ALA A 742 -1.11 4.83 1.75
N VAL A 743 0.20 4.56 1.81
CA VAL A 743 0.94 4.42 3.07
C VAL A 743 1.01 5.75 3.82
N LEU A 744 1.26 6.86 3.12
CA LEU A 744 1.22 8.20 3.72
C LEU A 744 -0.17 8.52 4.27
N LYS A 745 -1.23 8.18 3.53
CA LYS A 745 -2.61 8.39 3.97
C LYS A 745 -2.92 7.57 5.23
N VAL A 746 -2.60 6.29 5.24
CA VAL A 746 -2.77 5.43 6.44
C VAL A 746 -2.00 5.97 7.64
N LYS A 747 -0.78 6.49 7.43
CA LYS A 747 0.05 7.05 8.50
C LYS A 747 -0.52 8.36 9.05
N GLU A 748 -1.02 9.24 8.19
CA GLU A 748 -1.75 10.45 8.57
C GLU A 748 -2.96 10.09 9.46
N GLU A 749 -3.79 9.15 9.01
CA GLU A 749 -5.00 8.73 9.73
C GLU A 749 -4.68 7.99 11.04
N GLU A 750 -3.59 7.21 11.09
CA GLU A 750 -3.11 6.58 12.32
C GLU A 750 -2.63 7.60 13.35
N SER A 751 -1.96 8.67 12.91
CA SER A 751 -1.46 9.71 13.82
C SER A 751 -2.59 10.41 14.59
N LEU A 752 -3.79 10.50 14.00
CA LEU A 752 -4.99 11.03 14.62
C LEU A 752 -5.58 10.06 15.65
N GLU A 753 -5.54 8.76 15.38
CA GLU A 753 -6.18 7.74 16.22
C GLU A 753 -5.27 7.17 17.33
N ASN A 754 -3.96 7.25 17.15
CA ASN A 754 -2.88 6.78 18.03
C ASN A 754 -3.02 5.29 18.45
N ILE A 755 -3.03 4.39 17.46
CA ILE A 755 -3.24 2.95 17.68
C ILE A 755 -1.91 2.19 17.58
N SER A 756 -1.37 1.76 18.73
CA SER A 756 -0.04 1.12 18.83
C SER A 756 0.14 -0.12 17.93
N SER A 757 -0.88 -0.98 17.83
CA SER A 757 -0.85 -2.17 16.97
C SER A 757 -0.77 -1.80 15.49
N VAL A 758 -1.45 -0.74 15.06
CA VAL A 758 -1.41 -0.23 13.68
C VAL A 758 -0.04 0.35 13.34
N LYS A 759 0.61 1.10 14.24
CA LYS A 759 1.98 1.61 14.03
C LYS A 759 2.97 0.51 13.67
N LYS A 760 2.86 -0.66 14.32
CA LYS A 760 3.72 -1.81 14.04
C LYS A 760 3.45 -2.38 12.65
N ILE A 761 2.17 -2.49 12.26
CA ILE A 761 1.77 -3.00 10.94
C ILE A 761 2.23 -2.04 9.84
N ILE A 762 2.10 -0.72 10.01
CA ILE A 762 2.58 0.28 9.03
C ILE A 762 4.09 0.13 8.79
N LYS A 763 4.89 -0.04 9.85
CA LYS A 763 6.34 -0.28 9.71
C LYS A 763 6.65 -1.58 8.95
N GLN A 764 5.84 -2.62 9.14
CA GLN A 764 5.95 -3.87 8.38
C GLN A 764 5.59 -3.65 6.91
N ILE A 765 4.52 -2.92 6.60
CA ILE A 765 4.11 -2.57 5.23
C ILE A 765 5.22 -1.79 4.52
N ILE A 766 5.85 -0.82 5.19
CA ILE A 766 6.96 -0.05 4.62
C ILE A 766 8.14 -0.97 4.30
N SER A 767 8.56 -1.84 5.24
CA SER A 767 9.66 -2.77 5.00
C SER A 767 9.37 -3.77 3.88
N HIS A 768 8.13 -4.28 3.81
CA HIS A 768 7.71 -5.21 2.76
C HIS A 768 7.65 -4.53 1.39
N SER A 769 7.01 -3.36 1.32
CA SER A 769 6.87 -2.57 0.08
C SER A 769 8.23 -2.16 -0.48
N SER A 770 9.16 -1.74 0.38
CA SER A 770 10.51 -1.36 -0.05
C SER A 770 11.25 -2.51 -0.73
N LYS A 771 11.13 -3.74 -0.19
CA LYS A 771 11.76 -4.93 -0.79
C LYS A 771 11.13 -5.30 -2.12
N VAL A 772 9.80 -5.14 -2.27
CA VAL A 772 9.09 -5.57 -3.47
C VAL A 772 9.24 -4.56 -4.61
N LEU A 773 9.10 -3.27 -4.33
CA LEU A 773 9.05 -2.20 -5.34
C LEU A 773 10.41 -1.84 -5.95
N HIS A 774 11.53 -2.23 -5.32
CA HIS A 774 12.86 -2.05 -5.91
C HIS A 774 13.16 -3.02 -7.06
N PHE A 775 12.42 -4.13 -7.16
CA PHE A 775 12.59 -5.05 -8.27
C PHE A 775 11.87 -4.52 -9.52
N PRO A 776 12.48 -4.58 -10.72
CA PRO A 776 11.90 -4.06 -11.97
C PRO A 776 10.55 -4.69 -12.32
N ASN A 777 10.34 -5.97 -11.95
CA ASN A 777 9.12 -6.72 -12.18
C ASN A 777 8.66 -7.40 -10.87
N PRO A 778 7.96 -6.67 -9.98
CA PRO A 778 7.42 -7.25 -8.76
C PRO A 778 6.36 -8.32 -9.09
N GLU A 779 6.36 -9.43 -8.34
CA GLU A 779 5.33 -10.47 -8.48
C GLU A 779 3.96 -9.92 -8.06
N ASP A 780 2.95 -10.07 -8.93
CA ASP A 780 1.57 -9.65 -8.68
C ASP A 780 1.04 -10.09 -7.30
N LYS A 781 1.34 -11.31 -6.86
CA LYS A 781 0.88 -11.85 -5.57
C LYS A 781 1.44 -11.07 -4.37
N LYS A 782 2.70 -10.63 -4.45
CA LYS A 782 3.34 -9.84 -3.38
C LYS A 782 2.73 -8.43 -3.31
N LEU A 783 2.39 -7.86 -4.46
CA LEU A 783 1.67 -6.59 -4.53
C LEU A 783 0.25 -6.71 -3.97
N GLU A 784 -0.49 -7.76 -4.30
CA GLU A 784 -1.81 -8.03 -3.71
C GLU A 784 -1.75 -8.17 -2.18
N GLU A 785 -0.72 -8.82 -1.66
CA GLU A 785 -0.52 -8.94 -0.21
C GLU A 785 -0.29 -7.57 0.45
N ILE A 786 0.50 -6.69 -0.17
CA ILE A 786 0.71 -5.31 0.32
C ILE A 786 -0.62 -4.53 0.32
N ILE A 787 -1.40 -4.62 -0.76
CA ILE A 787 -2.70 -3.94 -0.87
C ILE A 787 -3.68 -4.47 0.18
N HIS A 788 -3.69 -5.79 0.41
CA HIS A 788 -4.51 -6.41 1.44
C HIS A 788 -4.10 -5.96 2.85
N GLN A 789 -2.79 -5.81 3.12
CA GLN A 789 -2.30 -5.25 4.38
C GLN A 789 -2.75 -3.80 4.59
N ILE A 790 -2.69 -2.96 3.55
CA ILE A 790 -3.18 -1.56 3.59
C ILE A 790 -4.69 -1.54 3.88
N THR A 791 -5.47 -2.36 3.16
CA THR A 791 -6.93 -2.48 3.34
C THR A 791 -7.29 -2.92 4.76
N ASN A 792 -6.54 -3.89 5.31
CA ASN A 792 -6.73 -4.35 6.69
C ASN A 792 -6.45 -3.24 7.72
N VAL A 793 -5.43 -2.41 7.48
CA VAL A 793 -5.13 -1.28 8.36
C VAL A 793 -6.23 -0.23 8.31
N GLU A 794 -6.71 0.13 7.11
CA GLU A 794 -7.86 1.03 6.95
C GLU A 794 -9.09 0.51 7.71
N ALA A 795 -9.42 -0.78 7.55
CA ALA A 795 -10.51 -1.41 8.27
C ALA A 795 -10.31 -1.36 9.81
N LEU A 796 -9.08 -1.53 10.30
CA LEU A 796 -8.78 -1.41 11.74
C LEU A 796 -8.97 0.00 12.27
N ILE A 797 -8.50 1.01 11.53
CA ILE A 797 -8.68 2.43 11.89
C ILE A 797 -10.17 2.79 11.86
N ALA A 798 -10.90 2.36 10.82
CA ALA A 798 -12.34 2.54 10.73
C ALA A 798 -13.09 1.88 11.91
N ARG A 799 -12.70 0.67 12.32
CA ARG A 799 -13.27 0.00 13.52
C ARG A 799 -13.02 0.80 14.79
N ALA A 800 -11.81 1.35 14.96
CA ALA A 800 -11.48 2.18 16.10
C ALA A 800 -12.36 3.44 16.14
N ARG A 801 -12.52 4.12 15.01
CA ARG A 801 -13.42 5.28 14.86
C ARG A 801 -14.86 4.95 15.20
N SER A 802 -15.39 3.85 14.67
CA SER A 802 -16.76 3.38 14.97
C SER A 802 -16.96 3.18 16.45
N LEU A 803 -16.04 2.49 17.12
CA LEU A 803 -16.14 2.25 18.56
C LEU A 803 -15.99 3.55 19.37
N LYS A 804 -15.00 4.39 19.10
CA LYS A 804 -14.82 5.68 19.79
C LYS A 804 -16.07 6.55 19.67
N ALA A 805 -16.67 6.63 18.49
CA ALA A 805 -17.86 7.41 18.25
C ALA A 805 -19.11 6.81 18.93
N LYS A 806 -19.29 5.48 18.88
CA LYS A 806 -20.40 4.77 19.56
C LYS A 806 -20.34 4.90 21.08
N PHE A 807 -19.14 4.88 21.65
CA PHE A 807 -18.93 5.08 23.08
C PHE A 807 -18.85 6.56 23.47
N GLY A 808 -18.71 7.47 22.51
CA GLY A 808 -18.70 8.92 22.73
C GLY A 808 -17.47 9.40 23.51
N THR A 809 -16.29 8.83 23.25
CA THR A 809 -15.03 9.17 23.95
C THR A 809 -14.71 10.67 23.92
N GLU A 810 -15.06 11.36 22.84
CA GLU A 810 -14.81 12.80 22.68
C GLU A 810 -15.80 13.70 23.43
N LYS A 811 -16.97 13.17 23.83
CA LYS A 811 -18.03 13.94 24.51
C LYS A 811 -17.93 13.87 26.04
N CYS A 812 -16.87 13.26 26.57
CA CYS A 812 -16.67 13.08 28.01
C CYS A 812 -15.95 14.29 28.60
N GLU A 813 -16.56 14.94 29.60
CA GLU A 813 -16.02 16.14 30.25
C GLU A 813 -14.92 15.84 31.29
N GLN A 814 -14.86 14.61 31.81
CA GLN A 814 -13.88 14.20 32.81
C GLN A 814 -12.72 13.40 32.17
N GLU A 815 -11.47 13.84 32.37
CA GLU A 815 -10.31 13.18 31.76
C GLU A 815 -10.11 11.74 32.23
N GLU A 816 -10.34 11.43 33.50
CA GLU A 816 -10.20 10.05 34.02
C GLU A 816 -11.20 9.09 33.37
N GLU A 817 -12.47 9.51 33.23
CA GLU A 817 -13.51 8.72 32.56
C GLU A 817 -13.20 8.54 31.07
N LYS A 818 -12.64 9.58 30.43
CA LYS A 818 -12.21 9.55 29.03
C LYS A 818 -11.07 8.56 28.81
N GLU A 819 -10.02 8.61 29.64
CA GLU A 819 -8.90 7.66 29.56
C GLU A 819 -9.36 6.22 29.77
N ASP A 820 -10.22 5.97 30.75
CA ASP A 820 -10.77 4.65 31.02
C ASP A 820 -11.58 4.12 29.83
N LEU A 821 -12.35 4.99 29.17
CA LEU A 821 -13.15 4.63 28.00
C LEU A 821 -12.27 4.39 26.75
N GLU A 822 -11.22 5.19 26.56
CA GLU A 822 -10.23 4.97 25.48
C GLU A 822 -9.48 3.65 25.67
N ARG A 823 -9.08 3.32 26.91
CA ARG A 823 -8.50 2.01 27.24
C ARG A 823 -9.49 0.88 26.99
N PHE A 824 -10.77 1.06 27.36
CA PHE A 824 -11.81 0.08 27.10
C PHE A 824 -12.02 -0.17 25.60
N VAL A 825 -12.08 0.88 24.77
CA VAL A 825 -12.19 0.77 23.31
C VAL A 825 -10.96 0.10 22.69
N SER A 826 -9.75 0.44 23.16
CA SER A 826 -8.51 -0.22 22.72
C SER A 826 -8.54 -1.72 23.03
N CYS A 827 -8.95 -2.10 24.25
CA CYS A 827 -9.14 -3.50 24.63
C CYS A 827 -10.20 -4.20 23.75
N LEU A 828 -11.28 -3.53 23.34
CA LEU A 828 -12.30 -4.13 22.47
C LEU A 828 -11.79 -4.43 21.05
N LEU A 829 -10.77 -3.72 20.58
CA LEU A 829 -10.15 -3.98 19.28
C LEU A 829 -9.23 -5.21 19.32
N GLU A 830 -8.48 -5.37 20.42
CA GLU A 830 -7.42 -6.37 20.58
C GLU A 830 -7.90 -7.68 21.23
N GLN A 831 -8.79 -7.60 22.23
CA GLN A 831 -9.26 -8.75 23.00
C GLN A 831 -10.59 -9.30 22.46
N PRO A 832 -10.83 -10.62 22.55
CA PRO A 832 -12.08 -11.22 22.06
C PRO A 832 -13.30 -10.87 22.92
N GLU A 833 -13.08 -10.59 24.21
CA GLU A 833 -14.12 -10.21 25.18
C GLU A 833 -13.47 -9.36 26.26
N VAL A 834 -14.10 -8.24 26.62
CA VAL A 834 -13.56 -7.26 27.58
C VAL A 834 -14.53 -7.10 28.74
N LEU A 835 -14.00 -7.08 29.97
CA LEU A 835 -14.80 -6.83 31.17
C LEU A 835 -15.19 -5.35 31.27
N VAL A 836 -16.44 -5.08 31.65
CA VAL A 836 -16.93 -3.73 31.90
C VAL A 836 -16.74 -3.39 33.37
N THR A 837 -15.84 -2.46 33.68
CA THR A 837 -15.60 -1.99 35.04
C THR A 837 -16.88 -1.39 35.63
N GLY A 838 -17.31 -1.90 36.80
CA GLY A 838 -18.55 -1.47 37.46
C GLY A 838 -19.86 -2.01 36.84
N ALA A 839 -19.77 -2.97 35.91
CA ALA A 839 -20.91 -3.58 35.24
C ALA A 839 -21.91 -2.54 34.71
N GLY A 840 -23.22 -2.74 34.87
CA GLY A 840 -24.24 -1.79 34.41
C GLY A 840 -24.22 -0.41 35.08
N ARG A 841 -23.50 -0.26 36.21
CA ARG A 841 -23.43 1.01 36.96
C ARG A 841 -22.21 1.85 36.59
N GLY A 842 -21.19 1.25 35.99
CA GLY A 842 -19.98 1.93 35.53
C GLY A 842 -20.20 2.77 34.27
N HIS A 843 -19.24 3.63 33.93
CA HIS A 843 -19.36 4.60 32.83
C HIS A 843 -19.66 3.92 31.48
N ALA A 844 -18.81 2.97 31.06
CA ALA A 844 -19.03 2.18 29.85
C ALA A 844 -20.35 1.37 29.91
N GLY A 845 -20.71 0.85 31.09
CA GLY A 845 -21.96 0.12 31.31
C GLY A 845 -23.22 0.96 31.10
N ARG A 846 -23.22 2.21 31.59
CA ARG A 846 -24.33 3.15 31.37
C ARG A 846 -24.53 3.49 29.89
N ILE A 847 -23.43 3.62 29.15
CA ILE A 847 -23.48 3.86 27.70
C ILE A 847 -24.10 2.64 27.01
N ILE A 848 -23.63 1.43 27.33
CA ILE A 848 -24.19 0.19 26.77
C ILE A 848 -25.67 0.04 27.11
N HIS A 849 -26.07 0.28 28.35
CA HIS A 849 -27.46 0.26 28.79
C HIS A 849 -28.31 1.24 27.97
N LYS A 850 -27.85 2.48 27.81
CA LYS A 850 -28.52 3.49 26.98
C LYS A 850 -28.66 3.03 25.52
N LEU A 851 -27.64 2.40 24.94
CA LEU A 851 -27.71 1.86 23.57
C LEU A 851 -28.81 0.79 23.44
N PHE A 852 -28.89 -0.15 24.37
CA PHE A 852 -29.95 -1.17 24.38
C PHE A 852 -31.35 -0.57 24.55
N VAL A 853 -31.53 0.36 25.50
CA VAL A 853 -32.81 1.04 25.72
C VAL A 853 -33.28 1.77 24.46
N ASN A 854 -32.37 2.46 23.76
CA ASN A 854 -32.72 3.20 22.55
C ASN A 854 -33.06 2.27 21.39
N ALA A 855 -32.36 1.15 21.23
CA ALA A 855 -32.72 0.14 20.24
C ALA A 855 -34.08 -0.52 20.54
N GLN A 856 -34.40 -0.77 21.82
CA GLN A 856 -35.71 -1.30 22.22
C GLN A 856 -36.85 -0.29 21.93
N ARG A 857 -36.62 1.01 22.21
CA ARG A 857 -37.59 2.07 21.88
C ARG A 857 -37.82 2.19 20.37
N ALA A 858 -36.76 2.13 19.58
CA ALA A 858 -36.86 2.19 18.13
C ALA A 858 -37.63 0.99 17.55
N ALA A 859 -37.33 -0.23 18.05
CA ALA A 859 -38.06 -1.43 17.65
C ALA A 859 -39.55 -1.38 18.02
N ALA A 860 -39.92 -0.64 19.07
CA ALA A 860 -41.30 -0.44 19.51
C ALA A 860 -42.05 0.70 18.79
N MET A 861 -41.42 1.43 17.86
CA MET A 861 -42.00 2.58 17.11
C MET A 861 -42.63 3.68 17.99
N THR A 862 -42.12 3.93 19.19
CA THR A 862 -42.61 5.02 20.06
C THR A 862 -41.88 6.34 19.79
N PRO A 863 -42.58 7.45 19.43
CA PRO A 863 -41.94 8.75 19.23
C PRO A 863 -41.41 9.34 20.56
N PRO A 864 -40.32 10.13 20.53
CA PRO A 864 -39.67 10.66 21.73
C PRO A 864 -40.49 11.71 22.51
N GLU A 865 -41.62 12.21 21.99
CA GLU A 865 -42.35 13.36 22.56
C GLU A 865 -43.51 13.02 23.53
N GLU A 866 -43.93 11.75 23.67
CA GLU A 866 -45.14 11.43 24.45
C GLU A 866 -44.98 11.37 25.98
N GLU A 867 -43.77 11.51 26.54
CA GLU A 867 -43.58 11.42 28.00
C GLU A 867 -44.01 12.68 28.77
N SER A 868 -44.20 13.82 28.11
CA SER A 868 -44.53 15.07 28.80
C SER A 868 -46.02 15.23 29.16
N LYS A 869 -46.90 14.26 28.83
CA LYS A 869 -48.36 14.39 29.06
C LYS A 869 -49.07 13.18 29.70
N ARG A 870 -48.38 12.27 30.40
CA ARG A 870 -49.05 11.19 31.15
C ARG A 870 -48.87 11.35 32.67
N MET A 871 -49.78 12.12 33.28
CA MET A 871 -50.08 12.08 34.71
C MET A 871 -50.92 10.83 35.02
N GLY A 872 -50.25 9.70 35.22
CA GLY A 872 -50.83 8.44 35.71
C GLY A 872 -50.03 7.91 36.89
N SER A 873 -50.65 7.08 37.73
CA SER A 873 -50.07 6.56 38.97
C SER A 873 -48.81 5.71 38.73
N PRO A 874 -47.91 5.54 39.72
CA PRO A 874 -46.66 4.78 39.55
C PRO A 874 -46.86 3.31 39.13
N GLU A 875 -48.03 2.74 39.42
CA GLU A 875 -48.37 1.35 39.09
C GLU A 875 -48.76 1.18 37.61
N GLU A 876 -49.40 2.16 36.98
CA GLU A 876 -49.75 2.13 35.55
C GLU A 876 -48.52 2.32 34.64
N ARG A 877 -47.47 3.00 35.13
CA ARG A 877 -46.19 3.14 34.39
C ARG A 877 -45.44 1.82 34.21
N ARG A 878 -45.61 0.84 35.12
CA ARG A 878 -44.92 -0.46 35.06
C ARG A 878 -45.56 -1.45 34.09
N GLN A 879 -46.84 -1.28 33.74
CA GLN A 879 -47.53 -2.20 32.83
C GLN A 879 -47.33 -1.87 31.34
N ASN A 880 -46.86 -0.65 31.01
CA ASN A 880 -46.63 -0.20 29.63
C ASN A 880 -45.16 0.13 29.32
N SER A 881 -44.21 -0.15 30.22
CA SER A 881 -42.78 0.08 29.95
C SER A 881 -42.19 -1.05 29.11
N VAL A 882 -41.75 -0.73 27.90
CA VAL A 882 -40.89 -1.60 27.09
C VAL A 882 -39.66 -1.98 27.93
N SER A 883 -39.29 -3.26 27.98
CA SER A 883 -38.13 -3.71 28.75
C SER A 883 -36.83 -3.09 28.21
N ASP A 884 -35.93 -2.70 29.11
CA ASP A 884 -34.66 -2.05 28.74
C ASP A 884 -33.78 -2.91 27.83
N PHE A 885 -33.89 -4.24 27.96
CA PHE A 885 -33.17 -5.22 27.15
C PHE A 885 -34.13 -6.10 26.36
N PRO A 886 -33.74 -6.56 25.16
CA PRO A 886 -34.45 -7.62 24.46
C PRO A 886 -34.37 -8.94 25.23
N PRO A 887 -35.19 -9.95 24.87
CA PRO A 887 -34.99 -11.32 25.34
C PRO A 887 -33.54 -11.79 25.05
N PRO A 888 -32.87 -12.47 25.99
CA PRO A 888 -31.50 -12.92 25.80
C PRO A 888 -31.40 -13.88 24.61
N ALA A 889 -30.43 -13.64 23.73
CA ALA A 889 -30.18 -14.46 22.55
C ALA A 889 -29.62 -15.85 22.92
N GLY A 890 -28.89 -15.92 24.04
CA GLY A 890 -28.39 -17.17 24.60
C GLY A 890 -28.38 -17.12 26.13
N ARG A 891 -28.69 -18.24 26.76
CA ARG A 891 -28.59 -18.46 28.21
C ARG A 891 -27.66 -19.63 28.46
N GLU A 892 -26.73 -19.46 29.38
CA GLU A 892 -25.80 -20.52 29.78
C GLU A 892 -25.83 -20.69 31.30
N PHE A 893 -25.79 -21.95 31.74
CA PHE A 893 -25.84 -22.32 33.14
C PHE A 893 -24.75 -23.34 33.45
N ILE A 894 -24.10 -23.20 34.60
CA ILE A 894 -23.20 -24.22 35.17
C ILE A 894 -23.71 -24.55 36.56
N LEU A 895 -24.10 -25.81 36.76
CA LEU A 895 -24.52 -26.36 38.04
C LEU A 895 -23.41 -27.26 38.58
N ARG A 896 -23.12 -27.13 39.88
CA ARG A 896 -22.08 -27.91 40.56
C ARG A 896 -22.52 -28.30 41.95
N THR A 897 -22.15 -29.49 42.39
CA THR A 897 -22.27 -29.89 43.80
C THR A 897 -21.29 -31.02 44.09
N THR A 898 -21.05 -31.30 45.37
CA THR A 898 -20.28 -32.45 45.81
C THR A 898 -21.20 -33.35 46.62
N VAL A 899 -21.34 -34.61 46.18
CA VAL A 899 -22.27 -35.57 46.79
C VAL A 899 -21.65 -36.96 46.89
N PRO A 900 -21.94 -37.72 47.95
CA PRO A 900 -21.72 -39.16 47.99
C PRO A 900 -22.46 -39.83 46.83
N ARG A 901 -21.77 -40.62 45.99
CA ARG A 901 -22.39 -41.39 44.90
C ARG A 901 -21.57 -42.67 44.67
N PRO A 902 -22.19 -43.86 44.51
CA PRO A 902 -23.64 -44.11 44.36
C PRO A 902 -24.46 -44.11 45.65
N ALA A 903 -23.83 -44.37 46.81
CA ALA A 903 -24.52 -44.57 48.08
C ALA A 903 -24.19 -43.46 49.10
N PRO A 904 -25.00 -43.27 50.15
CA PRO A 904 -24.75 -42.24 51.17
C PRO A 904 -23.42 -42.38 51.91
N TYR A 905 -22.85 -43.59 51.96
CA TYR A 905 -21.56 -43.89 52.59
C TYR A 905 -20.37 -43.86 51.61
N SER A 906 -20.61 -43.62 50.32
CA SER A 906 -19.56 -43.47 49.32
C SER A 906 -18.77 -42.17 49.53
N LYS A 907 -17.57 -42.09 48.94
CA LYS A 907 -16.80 -40.85 48.90
C LYS A 907 -17.61 -39.71 48.28
N ALA A 908 -17.51 -38.52 48.86
CA ALA A 908 -18.18 -37.32 48.34
C ALA A 908 -17.42 -36.82 47.10
N LEU A 909 -18.07 -36.85 45.94
CA LEU A 909 -17.43 -36.61 44.65
C LEU A 909 -18.10 -35.48 43.86
N PRO A 910 -17.34 -34.76 43.02
CA PRO A 910 -17.83 -33.61 42.27
C PRO A 910 -18.78 -34.02 41.15
N GLN A 911 -19.89 -33.28 41.04
CA GLN A 911 -20.87 -33.38 39.97
C GLN A 911 -20.98 -32.02 39.30
N ARG A 912 -21.06 -32.00 37.97
CA ARG A 912 -21.17 -30.78 37.18
C ARG A 912 -22.15 -30.99 36.03
N MET A 913 -22.94 -29.97 35.72
CA MET A 913 -23.70 -29.90 34.49
C MET A 913 -23.62 -28.51 33.88
N TYR A 914 -23.22 -28.43 32.61
CA TYR A 914 -23.33 -27.22 31.80
C TYR A 914 -24.56 -27.31 30.90
N SER A 915 -25.28 -26.20 30.76
CA SER A 915 -26.43 -26.05 29.87
C SER A 915 -26.27 -24.81 29.01
N VAL A 916 -26.57 -24.90 27.72
CA VAL A 916 -26.73 -23.75 26.82
C VAL A 916 -28.06 -23.82 26.10
N LEU A 917 -28.77 -22.69 26.11
CA LEU A 917 -30.09 -22.52 25.55
C LEU A 917 -30.04 -21.33 24.58
N THR A 918 -30.25 -21.60 23.30
CA THR A 918 -30.44 -20.60 22.26
C THR A 918 -31.72 -20.93 21.48
N LYS A 919 -32.12 -20.09 20.52
CA LYS A 919 -33.31 -20.34 19.69
C LYS A 919 -33.24 -21.68 18.92
N GLU A 920 -32.04 -22.13 18.56
CA GLU A 920 -31.83 -23.31 17.68
C GLU A 920 -30.90 -24.38 18.24
N ASP A 921 -30.33 -24.18 19.42
CA ASP A 921 -29.41 -25.11 20.09
C ASP A 921 -29.79 -25.23 21.57
N PHE A 922 -30.09 -26.45 22.01
CA PHE A 922 -30.21 -26.85 23.41
C PHE A 922 -29.20 -27.96 23.69
N ARG A 923 -28.28 -27.70 24.61
CA ARG A 923 -27.24 -28.67 24.96
C ARG A 923 -27.07 -28.79 26.46
N LEU A 924 -27.03 -30.03 26.93
CA LEU A 924 -26.65 -30.40 28.29
C LEU A 924 -25.37 -31.22 28.24
N ALA A 925 -24.37 -30.83 29.03
CA ALA A 925 -23.11 -31.55 29.17
C ALA A 925 -22.91 -31.86 30.67
N GLY A 926 -23.11 -33.11 31.05
CA GLY A 926 -22.99 -33.58 32.43
C GLY A 926 -21.69 -34.33 32.67
N ALA A 927 -21.06 -34.09 33.82
CA ALA A 927 -19.94 -34.86 34.34
C ALA A 927 -20.34 -35.39 35.72
N PHE A 928 -20.54 -36.70 35.81
CA PHE A 928 -21.04 -37.34 37.02
C PHE A 928 -20.02 -38.33 37.57
N SER A 929 -19.56 -38.07 38.79
CA SER A 929 -18.51 -38.87 39.43
C SER A 929 -19.11 -39.87 40.41
N SER A 930 -18.60 -41.10 40.45
CA SER A 930 -18.98 -42.16 41.39
C SER A 930 -17.76 -42.85 41.98
N ASP A 931 -17.91 -43.26 43.23
CA ASP A 931 -16.97 -44.14 43.93
C ASP A 931 -17.10 -45.55 43.38
N THR A 932 -15.98 -46.16 43.01
CA THR A 932 -15.89 -47.52 42.50
C THR A 932 -15.21 -48.47 43.49
N SER A 933 -14.76 -47.97 44.65
CA SER A 933 -14.03 -48.73 45.67
C SER A 933 -14.93 -49.66 46.48
N PHE A 934 -16.19 -49.27 46.68
CA PHE A 934 -17.15 -49.98 47.50
C PHE A 934 -18.47 -50.18 46.74
N PHE A 935 -18.51 -51.25 45.95
CA PHE A 935 -19.72 -51.86 45.41
C PHE A 935 -19.87 -53.28 45.94
#